data_AF-A0A2V9V7U2-F1
#
_entry.id   AF-A0A2V9V7U2-F1
#
_cell.length_a   1.000
_cell.length_b   1.000
_cell.length_c   1.000
_cell.angle_alpha   90.00
_cell.angle_beta   90.00
_cell.angle_gamma   90.00
#
_symmetry.space_group_name_H-M   'P 1'
#
loop_
_entity.id
_entity.type
_entity.pdbx_description
1 polymer ?
#
loop_
_entity_poly.entity_id
_entity_poly.type
_entity_poly.pdbx_seq_one_letter_code
_entity_poly.pdbx_strand_id
1 'polypeptide(L)'
;MTQIESGDKHDLLTVVLEDYFHVGALNGLISPHQWSRFEPRFESNTLKTLELLKRFDVKATFFVLGWIAERCPQLIAEVANQGHEIANYGFYHRNVRQMTREEFRDDARRSRDTLEIACGKRVVGYRIPQGLRSSSDLWMLDVLAEEGYAYDSSIVPGFYSDAADARYRFAYKHENNGRELWEFPHATLSFMGYLVPISGGNYFRQIPHSLLRHAVAHWKRTFNSPFMMYFHVWELDPDQPRISAASFMARTRQYRKLNKMAWVLPEYLSKYKFGTIAAYLGCDLRAAAVPAPHPREGSIVVQTPTEEFARSRSARVPVTIVVPCFNERPALPYLANTLESVAKLLERDYVLSLIFVDDGSGDGTWDVLNRLFGSRDNCRLVQHPHNLGVAAAILTGIRHASTEIVCSIDCDCSYDPHELMQMIPLLTDDVDLVTASPYHAKGTVMNVPAWRLRLSKGASWLYGKVLRQKLATYTSCFRIYRRSKVVDLQLRELGYLGVTETLCLLDLQGARIAEFPTTLHVRILGRSKMKVVRTIFGHLGNLLRMRYMRRLIDRNAPLGLQAATPAANIDQQGTSGRDLGAEELELLEQVIRSGTLTSTKGSFTRTLEERFAATLGVKRAYACASGTAAVHVAVAALDPNPGDEIVTTSITDMGALTPILYQGAIPVFAEVDPQTLNVTAASIDACLSERTKAIVVTHLFGSACEMAEIMKLAQSRKIPVIEDCAQAFLARSDGQYVGTFGTIGCFSTQQGKHMTTGEGGIVVSNDDALARRMFLFINKAWGYGDAKPDHYFLSLNYRISELQGAVALAQLEKLESVVERRVAAADKLTNMLAGIPGLKTPRVEPGAVHTYWKYCLNVDDSVIRDGAIGLAKLLKDRGIMSAPRYIQKPAFMCEIFQKRRTFGSSQFPFTLARPEVLDYSKERFPLTFKALHDVLVLPWNERYRDEHLEYIAESIQESVEQLSI
;
A
#
# COMPACT_ATOMS: atom_id res chain seq x y z
N MET A 1 -40.26 31.04 -16.93
CA MET A 1 -40.94 30.64 -15.68
C MET A 1 -42.21 29.90 -16.06
N THR A 2 -42.11 28.59 -16.26
CA THR A 2 -43.26 27.71 -16.49
C THR A 2 -43.98 27.51 -15.17
N GLN A 3 -45.26 27.90 -15.10
CA GLN A 3 -46.10 27.81 -13.90
C GLN A 3 -46.45 26.35 -13.61
N ILE A 4 -46.29 25.91 -12.35
CA ILE A 4 -46.92 24.69 -11.85
C ILE A 4 -48.38 25.05 -11.48
N GLU A 5 -49.33 24.38 -12.12
CA GLU A 5 -50.77 24.53 -11.84
C GLU A 5 -51.14 24.15 -10.40
N SER A 6 -52.18 24.80 -9.88
CA SER A 6 -52.59 24.83 -8.49
C SER A 6 -53.24 23.54 -7.97
N GLY A 7 -52.48 22.46 -7.85
CA GLY A 7 -52.78 21.34 -6.96
C GLY A 7 -52.39 21.66 -5.51
N ASP A 8 -53.06 21.03 -4.54
CA ASP A 8 -52.92 21.23 -3.08
C ASP A 8 -51.43 21.36 -2.66
N LYS A 9 -50.96 22.58 -2.36
CA LYS A 9 -49.52 22.86 -2.16
C LYS A 9 -49.06 22.35 -0.80
N HIS A 10 -48.59 21.11 -0.76
CA HIS A 10 -47.87 20.55 0.39
C HIS A 10 -46.47 21.19 0.51
N ASP A 11 -46.06 21.47 1.74
CA ASP A 11 -44.65 21.76 2.06
C ASP A 11 -43.84 20.46 1.98
N LEU A 12 -42.52 20.56 1.87
CA LEU A 12 -41.66 19.39 1.68
C LEU A 12 -40.98 19.04 3.00
N LEU A 13 -41.01 17.77 3.39
CA LEU A 13 -40.23 17.28 4.52
C LEU A 13 -39.17 16.30 4.04
N THR A 14 -37.92 16.59 4.39
CA THR A 14 -36.80 15.71 4.06
C THR A 14 -36.08 15.28 5.34
N VAL A 15 -35.73 14.01 5.43
CA VAL A 15 -35.00 13.44 6.56
C VAL A 15 -33.67 12.92 6.04
N VAL A 16 -32.57 13.28 6.69
CA VAL A 16 -31.26 12.72 6.36
C VAL A 16 -30.99 11.53 7.27
N LEU A 17 -30.88 10.34 6.67
CA LEU A 17 -30.52 9.11 7.35
C LEU A 17 -29.00 8.94 7.29
N GLU A 18 -28.34 9.52 8.29
CA GLU A 18 -26.92 9.35 8.58
C GLU A 18 -26.70 9.26 10.11
N ASP A 19 -25.54 8.78 10.54
CA ASP A 19 -25.21 8.64 11.97
C ASP A 19 -24.35 9.81 12.48
N TYR A 20 -24.19 9.93 13.80
CA TYR A 20 -23.46 11.03 14.44
C TYR A 20 -21.99 11.17 14.02
N PHE A 21 -21.38 10.08 13.55
CA PHE A 21 -19.99 10.05 13.08
C PHE A 21 -19.84 10.17 11.56
N HIS A 22 -20.94 10.12 10.80
CA HIS A 22 -20.95 10.38 9.35
C HIS A 22 -20.94 11.88 9.01
N VAL A 23 -21.38 12.71 9.95
CA VAL A 23 -21.67 14.12 9.71
C VAL A 23 -20.49 14.89 9.11
N GLY A 24 -20.77 15.72 8.10
CA GLY A 24 -19.74 16.51 7.42
C GLY A 24 -18.94 17.45 8.33
N ALA A 25 -19.49 17.83 9.50
CA ALA A 25 -18.78 18.62 10.51
C ALA A 25 -17.60 17.88 11.17
N LEU A 26 -17.55 16.55 11.06
CA LEU A 26 -16.53 15.69 11.64
C LEU A 26 -15.61 15.04 10.59
N ASN A 27 -15.81 15.27 9.28
CA ASN A 27 -14.99 14.69 8.20
C ASN A 27 -13.48 14.99 8.32
N GLY A 28 -13.10 16.10 8.94
CA GLY A 28 -11.68 16.40 9.20
C GLY A 28 -11.04 15.59 10.34
N LEU A 29 -11.84 14.80 11.08
CA LEU A 29 -11.43 14.04 12.26
C LEU A 29 -11.76 12.54 12.14
N ILE A 30 -12.91 12.23 11.52
CA ILE A 30 -13.39 10.86 11.32
C ILE A 30 -13.45 10.63 9.82
N SER A 31 -12.73 9.62 9.38
CA SER A 31 -12.68 9.20 7.99
C SER A 31 -13.59 7.99 7.75
N PRO A 32 -14.06 7.75 6.51
CA PRO A 32 -14.99 6.66 6.22
C PRO A 32 -14.50 5.25 6.61
N HIS A 33 -13.19 5.00 6.60
CA HIS A 33 -12.63 3.70 7.01
C HIS A 33 -12.74 3.45 8.52
N GLN A 34 -13.01 4.48 9.32
CA GLN A 34 -13.19 4.36 10.77
C GLN A 34 -14.66 4.20 11.18
N TRP A 35 -15.61 4.39 10.26
CA TRP A 35 -17.04 4.38 10.57
C TRP A 35 -17.51 3.09 11.23
N SER A 36 -17.00 1.93 10.79
CA SER A 36 -17.31 0.63 11.39
C SER A 36 -16.81 0.44 12.83
N ARG A 37 -15.93 1.33 13.31
CA ARG A 37 -15.39 1.27 14.68
C ARG A 37 -16.30 1.96 15.69
N PHE A 38 -17.15 2.87 15.23
CA PHE A 38 -18.09 3.58 16.09
C PHE A 38 -19.32 2.72 16.41
N GLU A 39 -19.89 2.93 17.60
CA GLU A 39 -21.18 2.34 17.94
C GLU A 39 -22.26 2.97 17.04
N PRO A 40 -23.01 2.17 16.24
CA PRO A 40 -24.08 2.69 15.42
C PRO A 40 -25.29 3.08 16.27
N ARG A 41 -25.88 4.24 15.97
CA ARG A 41 -27.11 4.76 16.57
C ARG A 41 -28.20 5.02 15.52
N PHE A 42 -27.86 5.01 14.23
CA PHE A 42 -28.77 5.33 13.13
C PHE A 42 -30.05 4.48 13.13
N GLU A 43 -30.00 3.21 13.52
CA GLU A 43 -31.18 2.33 13.55
C GLU A 43 -32.20 2.81 14.58
N SER A 44 -31.79 2.91 15.85
CA SER A 44 -32.65 3.40 16.93
C SER A 44 -33.19 4.81 16.65
N ASN A 45 -32.38 5.66 16.02
CA ASN A 45 -32.73 7.03 15.71
C ASN A 45 -33.70 7.12 14.51
N THR A 46 -33.57 6.22 13.54
CA THR A 46 -34.51 6.09 12.43
C THR A 46 -35.86 5.58 12.93
N LEU A 47 -35.89 4.59 13.82
CA LEU A 47 -37.15 4.10 14.42
C LEU A 47 -37.88 5.20 15.20
N LYS A 48 -37.16 5.99 16.03
CA LYS A 48 -37.73 7.18 16.70
C LYS A 48 -38.30 8.19 15.69
N THR A 49 -37.63 8.35 14.56
CA THR A 49 -38.08 9.26 13.49
C THR A 49 -39.35 8.74 12.84
N LEU A 50 -39.43 7.45 12.51
CA LEU A 50 -40.62 6.82 11.94
C LEU A 50 -41.82 6.90 12.89
N GLU A 51 -41.60 6.65 14.18
CA GLU A 51 -42.64 6.81 15.21
C GLU A 51 -43.17 8.25 15.27
N LEU A 52 -42.26 9.24 15.25
CA LEU A 52 -42.63 10.65 15.20
C LEU A 52 -43.46 10.98 13.96
N LEU A 53 -43.04 10.54 12.77
CA LEU A 53 -43.76 10.83 11.53
C LEU A 53 -45.12 10.13 11.48
N LYS A 54 -45.20 8.89 11.95
CA LYS A 54 -46.45 8.12 12.07
C LYS A 54 -47.45 8.81 13.00
N ARG A 55 -46.99 9.37 14.12
CA ARG A 55 -47.85 10.10 15.08
C ARG A 55 -48.57 11.29 14.45
N PHE A 56 -47.97 11.94 13.46
CA PHE A 56 -48.54 13.11 12.79
C PHE A 56 -49.09 12.80 11.39
N ASP A 57 -49.10 11.53 10.98
CA ASP A 57 -49.50 11.09 9.64
C ASP A 57 -48.80 11.83 8.50
N VAL A 58 -47.48 12.02 8.63
CA VAL A 58 -46.65 12.74 7.66
C VAL A 58 -45.76 11.78 6.89
N LYS A 59 -45.69 11.95 5.57
CA LYS A 59 -44.68 11.32 4.71
C LYS A 59 -43.53 12.28 4.42
N ALA A 60 -42.35 11.73 4.20
CA ALA A 60 -41.11 12.48 4.06
C ALA A 60 -40.19 11.78 3.05
N THR A 61 -39.30 12.56 2.44
CA THR A 61 -38.20 12.08 1.60
C THR A 61 -36.98 11.79 2.47
N PHE A 62 -36.59 10.53 2.58
CA PHE A 62 -35.39 10.10 3.29
C PHE A 62 -34.20 10.09 2.35
N PHE A 63 -33.28 11.04 2.52
CA PHE A 63 -31.96 10.99 1.89
C PHE A 63 -31.09 10.02 2.68
N VAL A 64 -30.81 8.86 2.11
CA VAL A 64 -30.12 7.76 2.77
C VAL A 64 -28.71 7.62 2.24
N LEU A 65 -27.75 7.52 3.15
CA LEU A 65 -26.35 7.24 2.81
C LEU A 65 -26.21 5.78 2.33
N GLY A 66 -25.63 5.56 1.15
CA GLY A 66 -25.47 4.22 0.56
C GLY A 66 -24.73 3.24 1.48
N TRP A 67 -23.77 3.71 2.27
CA TRP A 67 -23.07 2.91 3.29
C TRP A 67 -24.01 2.28 4.33
N ILE A 68 -25.07 2.98 4.73
CA ILE A 68 -26.08 2.46 5.68
C ILE A 68 -26.99 1.46 4.97
N ALA A 69 -27.41 1.77 3.74
CA ALA A 69 -28.26 0.88 2.95
C ALA A 69 -27.62 -0.49 2.70
N GLU A 70 -26.30 -0.51 2.45
CA GLU A 70 -25.51 -1.74 2.29
C GLU A 70 -25.50 -2.60 3.56
N ARG A 71 -25.54 -1.99 4.75
CA ARG A 71 -25.39 -2.68 6.04
C ARG A 71 -26.71 -3.06 6.69
N CYS A 72 -27.72 -2.22 6.53
CA CYS A 72 -29.02 -2.41 7.14
C CYS A 72 -30.13 -2.25 6.08
N PRO A 73 -30.15 -3.09 5.03
CA PRO A 73 -31.15 -2.98 3.96
C PRO A 73 -32.58 -3.13 4.49
N GLN A 74 -32.78 -3.92 5.55
CA GLN A 74 -34.09 -4.09 6.20
C GLN A 74 -34.62 -2.78 6.80
N LEU A 75 -33.75 -1.92 7.33
CA LEU A 75 -34.13 -0.62 7.85
C LEU A 75 -34.63 0.29 6.72
N ILE A 76 -33.98 0.23 5.55
CA ILE A 76 -34.38 1.03 4.38
C ILE A 76 -35.69 0.51 3.79
N ALA A 77 -35.85 -0.81 3.74
CA ALA A 77 -37.12 -1.45 3.39
C ALA A 77 -38.25 -1.00 4.33
N GLU A 78 -38.01 -0.96 5.65
CA GLU A 78 -38.99 -0.53 6.64
C GLU A 78 -39.42 0.93 6.43
N VAL A 79 -38.46 1.84 6.22
CA VAL A 79 -38.76 3.24 5.88
C VAL A 79 -39.66 3.32 4.64
N ALA A 80 -39.33 2.57 3.59
CA ALA A 80 -40.10 2.55 2.35
C ALA A 80 -41.49 1.90 2.50
N ASN A 81 -41.60 0.83 3.30
CA ASN A 81 -42.84 0.10 3.59
C ASN A 81 -43.82 0.95 4.39
N GLN A 82 -43.33 1.81 5.27
CA GLN A 82 -44.15 2.83 5.93
C GLN A 82 -44.58 3.97 5.00
N GLY A 83 -44.28 3.90 3.69
CA GLY A 83 -44.76 4.83 2.68
C GLY A 83 -43.94 6.12 2.55
N HIS A 84 -42.74 6.17 3.14
CA HIS A 84 -41.79 7.26 2.92
C HIS A 84 -41.06 7.09 1.58
N GLU A 85 -40.58 8.19 1.01
CA GLU A 85 -39.75 8.17 -0.20
C GLU A 85 -38.29 7.91 0.19
N ILE A 86 -37.57 7.07 -0.56
CA ILE A 86 -36.13 6.87 -0.44
C ILE A 86 -35.42 7.66 -1.55
N ALA A 87 -34.47 8.49 -1.17
CA ALA A 87 -33.63 9.31 -2.04
C ALA A 87 -32.15 9.10 -1.72
N ASN A 88 -31.29 9.41 -2.68
CA ASN A 88 -29.87 9.12 -2.63
C ASN A 88 -29.08 10.25 -1.94
N TYR A 89 -28.23 9.91 -0.98
CA TYR A 89 -27.37 10.84 -0.25
C TYR A 89 -25.86 10.62 -0.50
N GLY A 90 -25.51 10.01 -1.65
CA GLY A 90 -24.17 9.52 -1.97
C GLY A 90 -23.83 8.21 -1.26
N PHE A 91 -22.77 7.54 -1.71
CA PHE A 91 -22.32 6.30 -1.07
C PHE A 91 -21.43 6.58 0.15
N TYR A 92 -20.49 7.52 0.00
CA TYR A 92 -19.64 8.05 1.06
C TYR A 92 -19.73 9.58 1.11
N HIS A 93 -19.37 10.17 2.26
CA HIS A 93 -19.23 11.64 2.39
C HIS A 93 -17.96 12.11 1.65
N ARG A 94 -18.05 12.31 0.33
CA ARG A 94 -16.96 12.85 -0.51
C ARG A 94 -17.23 14.29 -0.93
N ASN A 95 -16.17 15.10 -0.91
CA ASN A 95 -16.25 16.47 -1.42
C ASN A 95 -16.29 16.44 -2.96
N VAL A 96 -17.34 17.01 -3.56
CA VAL A 96 -17.52 17.07 -5.02
C VAL A 96 -16.34 17.75 -5.73
N ARG A 97 -15.67 18.69 -5.07
CA ARG A 97 -14.47 19.37 -5.60
C ARG A 97 -13.24 18.47 -5.68
N GLN A 98 -13.30 17.30 -5.05
CA GLN A 98 -12.25 16.29 -5.06
C GLN A 98 -12.65 15.08 -5.93
N MET A 99 -13.70 15.22 -6.74
CA MET A 99 -14.21 14.17 -7.61
C MET A 99 -14.21 14.66 -9.06
N THR A 100 -13.85 13.75 -9.96
CA THR A 100 -14.15 13.88 -11.39
C THR A 100 -15.64 13.65 -11.66
N ARG A 101 -16.12 14.01 -12.86
CA ARG A 101 -17.53 13.78 -13.25
C ARG A 101 -17.87 12.30 -13.21
N GLU A 102 -16.96 11.46 -13.68
CA GLU A 102 -17.07 10.01 -13.73
C GLU A 102 -17.06 9.39 -12.34
N GLU A 103 -16.15 9.80 -11.44
CA GLU A 103 -16.18 9.34 -10.04
C GLU A 103 -17.48 9.71 -9.33
N PHE A 104 -18.03 10.89 -9.60
CA PHE A 104 -19.32 11.30 -9.04
C PHE A 104 -20.48 10.47 -9.61
N ARG A 105 -20.46 10.24 -10.93
CA ARG A 105 -21.44 9.39 -11.61
C ARG A 105 -21.44 7.97 -11.03
N ASP A 106 -20.27 7.39 -10.80
CA ASP A 106 -20.14 6.04 -10.25
C ASP A 106 -20.59 5.96 -8.78
N ASP A 107 -20.27 6.96 -7.95
CA ASP A 107 -20.75 7.03 -6.56
C ASP A 107 -22.28 7.14 -6.50
N ALA A 108 -22.85 8.03 -7.34
CA ALA A 108 -24.29 8.24 -7.43
C ALA A 108 -25.01 6.96 -7.90
N ARG A 109 -24.53 6.30 -8.96
CA ARG A 109 -25.05 5.01 -9.46
C ARG A 109 -24.99 3.92 -8.42
N ARG A 110 -23.81 3.69 -7.83
CA ARG A 110 -23.62 2.65 -6.81
C ARG A 110 -24.57 2.84 -5.63
N SER A 111 -24.71 4.08 -5.14
CA SER A 111 -25.62 4.41 -4.05
C SER A 111 -27.07 4.20 -4.44
N ARG A 112 -27.48 4.66 -5.63
CA ARG A 112 -28.83 4.48 -6.15
C ARG A 112 -29.19 3.01 -6.20
N ASP A 113 -28.37 2.19 -6.85
CA ASP A 113 -28.64 0.77 -7.04
C ASP A 113 -28.73 0.03 -5.70
N THR A 114 -27.85 0.36 -4.74
CA THR A 114 -27.91 -0.21 -3.38
C THR A 114 -29.23 0.14 -2.68
N LEU A 115 -29.70 1.39 -2.85
CA LEU A 115 -30.95 1.85 -2.27
C LEU A 115 -32.17 1.24 -2.94
N GLU A 116 -32.18 1.12 -4.26
CA GLU A 116 -33.28 0.50 -5.02
C GLU A 116 -33.41 -0.99 -4.67
N ILE A 117 -32.28 -1.70 -4.53
CA ILE A 117 -32.24 -3.09 -4.05
C ILE A 117 -32.82 -3.17 -2.63
N ALA A 118 -32.42 -2.26 -1.74
CA ALA A 118 -32.86 -2.30 -0.35
C ALA A 118 -34.34 -1.92 -0.17
N CYS A 119 -34.86 -0.96 -0.94
CA CYS A 119 -36.22 -0.45 -0.77
C CYS A 119 -37.26 -1.03 -1.74
N GLY A 120 -36.84 -1.70 -2.81
CA GLY A 120 -37.72 -2.27 -3.83
C GLY A 120 -38.48 -1.22 -4.65
N LYS A 121 -38.04 0.05 -4.62
CA LYS A 121 -38.66 1.18 -5.33
C LYS A 121 -37.59 1.93 -6.13
N ARG A 122 -38.00 2.64 -7.17
CA ARG A 122 -37.10 3.49 -7.94
C ARG A 122 -36.63 4.69 -7.11
N VAL A 123 -35.36 5.05 -7.20
CA VAL A 123 -34.75 6.19 -6.49
C VAL A 123 -34.49 7.31 -7.49
N VAL A 124 -35.24 8.41 -7.36
CA VAL A 124 -35.26 9.51 -8.33
C VAL A 124 -34.72 10.84 -7.79
N GLY A 125 -34.40 10.90 -6.50
CA GLY A 125 -33.89 12.08 -5.81
C GLY A 125 -32.43 11.96 -5.41
N TYR A 126 -31.70 13.08 -5.44
CA TYR A 126 -30.34 13.19 -4.91
C TYR A 126 -30.19 14.37 -3.94
N ARG A 127 -29.26 14.27 -2.99
CA ARG A 127 -28.75 15.41 -2.21
C ARG A 127 -27.31 15.16 -1.83
N ILE A 128 -26.44 16.14 -2.05
CA ILE A 128 -25.05 16.06 -1.61
C ILE A 128 -24.89 16.40 -0.13
N PRO A 129 -24.07 15.67 0.64
CA PRO A 129 -24.01 15.89 2.07
C PRO A 129 -23.44 17.23 2.55
N GLN A 130 -22.43 17.78 1.87
CA GLN A 130 -21.82 19.07 2.27
C GLN A 130 -22.61 20.33 1.86
N GLY A 131 -23.63 20.16 1.01
CA GLY A 131 -24.28 21.23 0.25
C GLY A 131 -23.37 21.89 -0.80
N LEU A 132 -23.93 22.36 -1.90
CA LEU A 132 -23.23 23.12 -2.94
C LEU A 132 -22.97 24.56 -2.50
N ARG A 133 -21.78 25.08 -2.81
CA ARG A 133 -21.31 26.39 -2.33
C ARG A 133 -20.77 27.32 -3.41
N SER A 134 -20.71 26.90 -4.66
CA SER A 134 -20.28 27.77 -5.76
C SER A 134 -20.82 27.30 -7.11
N SER A 135 -20.96 28.22 -8.06
CA SER A 135 -21.26 27.89 -9.47
C SER A 135 -20.29 26.90 -10.09
N SER A 136 -19.04 26.86 -9.63
CA SER A 136 -18.06 25.86 -10.06
C SER A 136 -18.46 24.42 -9.75
N ASP A 137 -19.42 24.20 -8.85
CA ASP A 137 -19.86 22.88 -8.40
C ASP A 137 -21.16 22.43 -9.13
N LEU A 138 -21.78 23.29 -9.95
CA LEU A 138 -23.08 23.02 -10.61
C LEU A 138 -23.00 21.96 -11.70
N TRP A 139 -21.80 21.63 -12.19
CA TRP A 139 -21.61 20.55 -13.15
C TRP A 139 -22.18 19.21 -12.64
N MET A 140 -22.32 19.05 -11.32
CA MET A 140 -22.95 17.90 -10.68
C MET A 140 -24.41 17.74 -11.11
N LEU A 141 -25.16 18.85 -11.22
CA LEU A 141 -26.56 18.83 -11.64
C LEU A 141 -26.69 18.31 -13.08
N ASP A 142 -25.73 18.64 -13.93
CA ASP A 142 -25.64 18.10 -15.29
C ASP A 142 -25.50 16.58 -15.28
N VAL A 143 -24.61 16.06 -14.43
CA VAL A 143 -24.40 14.60 -14.29
C VAL A 143 -25.66 13.92 -13.76
N LEU A 144 -26.34 14.51 -12.76
CA LEU A 144 -27.58 13.94 -12.23
C LEU A 144 -28.71 13.91 -13.28
N ALA A 145 -28.85 14.97 -14.08
CA ALA A 145 -29.78 15.00 -15.20
C ALA A 145 -29.43 13.93 -16.27
N GLU A 146 -28.15 13.75 -16.56
CA GLU A 146 -27.62 12.69 -17.44
C GLU A 146 -27.86 11.27 -16.87
N GLU A 147 -27.91 11.11 -15.56
CA GLU A 147 -28.20 9.84 -14.89
C GLU A 147 -29.70 9.57 -14.67
N GLY A 148 -30.56 10.49 -15.10
CA GLY A 148 -32.01 10.34 -15.06
C GLY A 148 -32.63 10.56 -13.69
N TYR A 149 -31.97 11.30 -12.80
CA TYR A 149 -32.61 11.81 -11.58
C TYR A 149 -33.69 12.83 -11.94
N ALA A 150 -34.80 12.81 -11.19
CA ALA A 150 -35.89 13.76 -11.37
C ALA A 150 -35.64 15.07 -10.62
N TYR A 151 -34.94 15.00 -9.48
CA TYR A 151 -34.63 16.17 -8.69
C TYR A 151 -33.33 16.05 -7.87
N ASP A 152 -32.78 17.20 -7.50
CA ASP A 152 -31.71 17.40 -6.53
C ASP A 152 -32.18 18.39 -5.42
N SER A 153 -31.49 18.34 -4.27
CA SER A 153 -31.73 19.26 -3.15
C SER A 153 -30.43 19.63 -2.46
N SER A 154 -29.41 19.99 -3.25
CA SER A 154 -28.04 20.20 -2.77
C SER A 154 -27.68 21.67 -2.53
N ILE A 155 -28.39 22.64 -3.12
CA ILE A 155 -28.03 24.06 -3.02
C ILE A 155 -28.40 24.64 -1.64
N VAL A 156 -27.41 25.26 -0.99
CA VAL A 156 -27.60 25.99 0.28
C VAL A 156 -27.30 27.48 0.07
N PRO A 157 -28.31 28.33 -0.19
CA PRO A 157 -28.08 29.69 -0.70
C PRO A 157 -27.25 30.56 0.23
N GLY A 158 -27.39 30.45 1.56
CA GLY A 158 -26.61 31.26 2.50
C GLY A 158 -25.09 31.03 2.52
N PHE A 159 -24.61 29.94 1.90
CA PHE A 159 -23.19 29.61 1.79
C PHE A 159 -22.72 29.49 0.33
N TYR A 160 -23.60 29.81 -0.61
CA TYR A 160 -23.34 29.73 -2.04
C TYR A 160 -22.70 31.04 -2.53
N SER A 161 -21.55 30.98 -3.21
CA SER A 161 -20.81 32.18 -3.62
C SER A 161 -21.64 33.11 -4.52
N ASP A 162 -22.56 32.53 -5.29
CA ASP A 162 -23.43 33.25 -6.22
C ASP A 162 -24.86 33.36 -5.67
N ALA A 163 -25.00 33.38 -4.35
CA ALA A 163 -26.26 33.55 -3.61
C ALA A 163 -27.07 34.80 -4.00
N ALA A 164 -26.43 35.75 -4.69
CA ALA A 164 -27.07 36.94 -5.22
C ALA A 164 -28.04 36.64 -6.38
N ASP A 165 -27.87 35.51 -7.10
CA ASP A 165 -28.83 35.11 -8.12
C ASP A 165 -30.10 34.55 -7.46
N ALA A 166 -31.19 35.32 -7.58
CA ALA A 166 -32.48 35.01 -6.98
C ALA A 166 -33.03 33.64 -7.39
N ARG A 167 -32.60 33.08 -8.54
CA ARG A 167 -33.08 31.78 -9.03
C ARG A 167 -32.71 30.63 -8.10
N TYR A 168 -31.55 30.69 -7.45
CA TYR A 168 -31.06 29.63 -6.56
C TYR A 168 -31.69 29.67 -5.17
N ARG A 169 -32.62 30.60 -4.91
CA ARG A 169 -33.39 30.63 -3.65
C ARG A 169 -34.67 29.82 -3.71
N PHE A 170 -35.19 29.53 -4.89
CA PHE A 170 -36.52 28.93 -5.08
C PHE A 170 -36.41 27.63 -5.85
N ALA A 171 -37.45 26.79 -5.81
CA ALA A 171 -37.50 25.60 -6.67
C ALA A 171 -37.45 26.02 -8.15
N TYR A 172 -36.56 25.41 -8.93
CA TYR A 172 -36.39 25.71 -10.36
C TYR A 172 -36.00 24.46 -11.14
N LYS A 173 -36.20 24.48 -12.47
CA LYS A 173 -35.68 23.44 -13.37
C LYS A 173 -34.30 23.82 -13.89
N HIS A 174 -33.36 22.91 -13.73
CA HIS A 174 -32.06 22.91 -14.40
C HIS A 174 -32.19 22.13 -15.72
N GLU A 175 -31.77 22.75 -16.82
CA GLU A 175 -31.83 22.16 -18.15
C GLU A 175 -30.41 22.00 -18.71
N ASN A 176 -30.06 20.79 -19.14
CA ASN A 176 -28.79 20.50 -19.80
C ASN A 176 -28.99 19.46 -20.92
N ASN A 177 -28.57 19.78 -22.15
CA ASN A 177 -28.63 18.88 -23.31
C ASN A 177 -30.01 18.20 -23.53
N GLY A 178 -31.10 18.95 -23.34
CA GLY A 178 -32.47 18.44 -23.48
C GLY A 178 -32.95 17.54 -22.35
N ARG A 179 -32.20 17.44 -21.25
CA ARG A 179 -32.60 16.76 -20.00
C ARG A 179 -32.90 17.78 -18.91
N GLU A 180 -33.93 17.48 -18.12
CA GLU A 180 -34.42 18.36 -17.06
C GLU A 180 -34.18 17.73 -15.68
N LEU A 181 -33.79 18.55 -14.71
CA LEU A 181 -33.66 18.17 -13.30
C LEU A 181 -34.27 19.29 -12.44
N TRP A 182 -35.19 18.96 -11.53
CA TRP A 182 -35.67 19.95 -10.55
C TRP A 182 -34.65 20.14 -9.43
N GLU A 183 -34.32 21.39 -9.09
CA GLU A 183 -33.54 21.69 -7.90
C GLU A 183 -34.42 22.31 -6.82
N PHE A 184 -34.29 21.82 -5.59
CA PHE A 184 -34.99 22.32 -4.40
C PHE A 184 -34.01 22.90 -3.37
N PRO A 185 -33.66 24.20 -3.47
CA PRO A 185 -32.77 24.85 -2.53
C PRO A 185 -33.36 25.02 -1.13
N HIS A 186 -32.49 25.19 -0.13
CA HIS A 186 -32.93 25.49 1.24
C HIS A 186 -33.63 26.86 1.34
N ALA A 187 -34.79 26.89 1.99
CA ALA A 187 -35.51 28.14 2.27
C ALA A 187 -34.65 29.12 3.09
N THR A 188 -34.69 30.41 2.72
CA THR A 188 -33.85 31.46 3.32
C THR A 188 -34.62 32.73 3.66
N LEU A 189 -34.21 33.41 4.72
CA LEU A 189 -34.62 34.78 5.04
C LEU A 189 -33.52 35.76 4.63
N SER A 190 -33.89 36.87 3.98
CA SER A 190 -32.95 37.98 3.76
C SER A 190 -32.88 38.83 5.02
N PHE A 191 -31.69 38.96 5.60
CA PHE A 191 -31.43 39.76 6.79
C PHE A 191 -30.11 40.52 6.65
N MET A 192 -30.17 41.86 6.68
CA MET A 192 -29.01 42.76 6.51
C MET A 192 -28.13 42.44 5.28
N GLY A 193 -28.76 42.07 4.15
CA GLY A 193 -28.06 41.70 2.91
C GLY A 193 -27.54 40.26 2.85
N TYR A 194 -27.72 39.46 3.91
CA TYR A 194 -27.33 38.05 3.95
C TYR A 194 -28.55 37.13 3.82
N LEU A 195 -28.36 36.00 3.14
CA LEU A 195 -29.35 34.93 3.11
C LEU A 195 -29.11 33.95 4.26
N VAL A 196 -30.00 33.94 5.24
CA VAL A 196 -29.92 33.04 6.39
C VAL A 196 -30.86 31.86 6.15
N PRO A 197 -30.38 30.61 6.11
CA PRO A 197 -31.27 29.46 5.95
C PRO A 197 -32.17 29.26 7.18
N ILE A 198 -33.43 28.86 6.93
CA ILE A 198 -34.48 28.76 7.93
C ILE A 198 -35.15 27.37 8.01
N SER A 199 -34.57 26.38 7.32
CA SER A 199 -35.22 25.09 7.05
C SER A 199 -34.59 23.86 7.71
N GLY A 200 -33.47 24.00 8.43
CA GLY A 200 -32.67 22.85 8.87
C GLY A 200 -32.57 22.66 10.38
N GLY A 201 -32.36 21.41 10.81
CA GLY A 201 -32.18 21.02 12.22
C GLY A 201 -31.24 21.92 13.01
N ASN A 202 -30.06 22.24 12.46
CA ASN A 202 -29.15 23.19 13.10
C ASN A 202 -29.81 24.56 13.35
N TYR A 203 -30.53 25.13 12.39
CA TYR A 203 -31.21 26.43 12.54
C TYR A 203 -32.33 26.36 13.57
N PHE A 204 -33.12 25.28 13.58
CA PHE A 204 -34.12 25.01 14.63
C PHE A 204 -33.49 24.98 16.02
N ARG A 205 -32.27 24.47 16.18
CA ARG A 205 -31.56 24.46 17.47
C ARG A 205 -30.96 25.82 17.84
N GLN A 206 -30.31 26.49 16.89
CA GLN A 206 -29.50 27.68 17.18
C GLN A 206 -30.31 28.97 17.25
N ILE A 207 -31.30 29.15 16.36
CA ILE A 207 -32.06 30.40 16.24
C ILE A 207 -33.17 30.43 17.30
N PRO A 208 -33.44 31.60 17.92
CA PRO A 208 -34.62 31.77 18.78
C PRO A 208 -35.89 31.32 18.07
N HIS A 209 -36.67 30.47 18.74
CA HIS A 209 -37.79 29.78 18.10
C HIS A 209 -38.87 30.76 17.58
N SER A 210 -39.15 31.83 18.32
CA SER A 210 -40.07 32.89 17.89
C SER A 210 -39.66 33.51 16.56
N LEU A 211 -38.38 33.85 16.39
CA LEU A 211 -37.86 34.45 15.14
C LEU A 211 -38.00 33.48 13.97
N LEU A 212 -37.62 32.22 14.17
CA LEU A 212 -37.70 31.21 13.12
C LEU A 212 -39.15 30.96 12.67
N ARG A 213 -40.09 30.91 13.62
CA ARG A 213 -41.52 30.79 13.34
C ARG A 213 -42.06 31.95 12.48
N HIS A 214 -41.64 33.17 12.77
CA HIS A 214 -42.00 34.34 11.94
C HIS A 214 -41.37 34.26 10.56
N ALA A 215 -40.12 33.82 10.45
CA ALA A 215 -39.42 33.67 9.17
C ALA A 215 -40.10 32.63 8.27
N VAL A 216 -40.51 31.48 8.82
CA VAL A 216 -41.24 30.43 8.07
C VAL A 216 -42.63 30.93 7.65
N ALA A 217 -43.37 31.60 8.54
CA ALA A 217 -44.66 32.20 8.20
C ALA A 217 -44.53 33.29 7.12
N HIS A 218 -43.46 34.07 7.15
CA HIS A 218 -43.15 35.06 6.12
C HIS A 218 -42.83 34.40 4.78
N TRP A 219 -41.99 33.36 4.76
CA TRP A 219 -41.67 32.61 3.53
C TRP A 219 -42.94 32.12 2.84
N LYS A 220 -43.81 31.44 3.59
CA LYS A 220 -45.05 30.86 3.05
C LYS A 220 -46.07 31.89 2.55
N ARG A 221 -46.10 33.10 3.12
CA ARG A 221 -46.96 34.19 2.64
C ARG A 221 -46.40 34.90 1.40
N THR A 222 -45.07 34.97 1.30
CA THR A 222 -44.41 35.89 0.37
C THR A 222 -44.01 35.19 -0.92
N PHE A 223 -43.60 33.92 -0.85
CA PHE A 223 -43.04 33.21 -1.99
C PHE A 223 -43.94 32.08 -2.46
N ASN A 224 -44.03 31.93 -3.77
CA ASN A 224 -44.77 30.86 -4.43
C ASN A 224 -43.90 29.59 -4.61
N SER A 225 -43.08 29.25 -3.62
CA SER A 225 -42.18 28.09 -3.59
C SER A 225 -42.46 27.28 -2.33
N PRO A 226 -42.45 25.93 -2.39
CA PRO A 226 -42.70 25.12 -1.20
C PRO A 226 -41.70 25.45 -0.09
N PHE A 227 -42.15 25.44 1.16
CA PHE A 227 -41.23 25.47 2.30
C PHE A 227 -40.69 24.05 2.47
N MET A 228 -39.38 23.86 2.32
CA MET A 228 -38.74 22.57 2.57
C MET A 228 -38.13 22.56 3.95
N MET A 229 -38.58 21.68 4.83
CA MET A 229 -38.02 21.43 6.15
C MET A 229 -37.10 20.20 6.12
N TYR A 230 -35.98 20.23 6.86
CA TYR A 230 -35.11 19.07 7.00
C TYR A 230 -34.48 18.92 8.38
N PHE A 231 -34.22 17.68 8.76
CA PHE A 231 -33.45 17.31 9.94
C PHE A 231 -32.74 15.95 9.72
N HIS A 232 -31.79 15.62 10.57
CA HIS A 232 -31.09 14.34 10.53
C HIS A 232 -31.58 13.43 11.65
N VAL A 233 -31.60 12.12 11.42
CA VAL A 233 -32.08 11.16 12.43
C VAL A 233 -31.30 11.26 13.76
N TRP A 234 -29.98 11.51 13.71
CA TRP A 234 -29.14 11.68 14.90
C TRP A 234 -29.50 12.92 15.74
N GLU A 235 -30.25 13.88 15.20
CA GLU A 235 -30.65 15.09 15.94
C GLU A 235 -31.72 14.79 17.01
N LEU A 236 -32.32 13.59 16.99
CA LEU A 236 -33.22 13.05 18.00
C LEU A 236 -32.48 12.27 19.12
N ASP A 237 -31.15 12.24 19.10
CA ASP A 237 -30.32 11.53 20.07
C ASP A 237 -29.47 12.48 20.91
N PRO A 238 -29.97 12.94 22.07
CA PRO A 238 -29.20 13.83 22.94
C PRO A 238 -28.04 13.14 23.66
N ASP A 239 -28.07 11.81 23.75
CA ASP A 239 -27.12 10.98 24.47
C ASP A 239 -26.03 10.39 23.55
N GLN A 240 -26.02 10.80 22.28
CA GLN A 240 -25.02 10.37 21.31
C GLN A 240 -23.58 10.61 21.82
N PRO A 241 -22.63 9.71 21.49
CA PRO A 241 -21.24 9.86 21.87
C PRO A 241 -20.63 11.20 21.43
N ARG A 242 -19.77 11.76 22.29
CA ARG A 242 -19.16 13.08 22.06
C ARG A 242 -17.71 12.96 21.63
N ILE A 243 -17.39 13.51 20.45
CA ILE A 243 -16.04 13.57 19.90
C ILE A 243 -15.28 14.72 20.55
N SER A 244 -14.34 14.38 21.45
CA SER A 244 -13.63 15.37 22.28
C SER A 244 -12.65 16.22 21.47
N ALA A 245 -12.10 15.66 20.40
CA ALA A 245 -11.17 16.32 19.47
C ALA A 245 -11.84 17.34 18.55
N ALA A 246 -13.17 17.40 18.49
CA ALA A 246 -13.90 18.31 17.62
C ALA A 246 -13.70 19.79 18.00
N SER A 247 -13.55 20.63 16.97
CA SER A 247 -13.42 22.09 17.14
C SER A 247 -14.65 22.67 17.85
N PHE A 248 -14.49 23.85 18.48
CA PHE A 248 -15.61 24.52 19.15
C PHE A 248 -16.82 24.72 18.23
N MET A 249 -16.58 25.10 16.96
CA MET A 249 -17.63 25.28 15.96
C MET A 249 -18.31 23.96 15.59
N ALA A 250 -17.55 22.88 15.36
CA ALA A 250 -18.10 21.55 15.06
C ALA A 250 -18.95 21.03 16.23
N ARG A 251 -18.45 21.15 17.47
CA ARG A 251 -19.18 20.77 18.68
C ARG A 251 -20.46 21.57 18.88
N THR A 252 -20.43 22.86 18.52
CA THR A 252 -21.62 23.73 18.62
C THR A 252 -22.69 23.31 17.61
N ARG A 253 -22.31 22.99 16.36
CA ARG A 253 -23.24 22.51 15.33
C ARG A 253 -23.83 21.13 15.67
N GLN A 254 -22.98 20.24 16.18
CA GLN A 254 -23.36 18.85 16.47
C GLN A 254 -24.18 18.73 17.77
N TYR A 255 -23.70 19.28 18.89
CA TYR A 255 -24.22 18.92 20.21
C TYR A 255 -25.10 19.98 20.89
N ARG A 256 -25.08 21.24 20.43
CA ARG A 256 -25.77 22.31 21.16
C ARG A 256 -27.29 22.19 21.00
N LYS A 257 -28.00 22.16 22.14
CA LYS A 257 -29.48 22.17 22.23
C LYS A 257 -30.18 21.01 21.48
N LEU A 258 -29.58 19.82 21.46
CA LEU A 258 -30.22 18.62 20.85
C LEU A 258 -31.61 18.33 21.43
N ASN A 259 -31.77 18.42 22.76
CA ASN A 259 -33.06 18.26 23.46
C ASN A 259 -34.19 19.15 22.89
N LYS A 260 -33.87 20.26 22.21
CA LYS A 260 -34.85 21.15 21.61
C LYS A 260 -35.65 20.49 20.48
N MET A 261 -35.04 19.54 19.76
CA MET A 261 -35.66 18.89 18.60
C MET A 261 -36.89 18.06 19.00
N ALA A 262 -36.91 17.51 20.21
CA ALA A 262 -37.99 16.68 20.74
C ALA A 262 -39.35 17.40 20.81
N TRP A 263 -39.38 18.74 20.93
CA TRP A 263 -40.62 19.52 20.94
C TRP A 263 -40.79 20.41 19.70
N VAL A 264 -39.70 20.87 19.07
CA VAL A 264 -39.80 21.72 17.87
C VAL A 264 -40.40 20.95 16.69
N LEU A 265 -39.95 19.72 16.43
CA LEU A 265 -40.45 18.95 15.28
C LEU A 265 -41.96 18.68 15.39
N PRO A 266 -42.51 18.18 16.52
CA PRO A 266 -43.96 18.08 16.72
C PRO A 266 -44.74 19.36 16.43
N GLU A 267 -44.24 20.53 16.85
CA GLU A 267 -44.91 21.80 16.61
C GLU A 267 -45.05 22.11 15.11
N TYR A 268 -44.00 21.90 14.32
CA TYR A 268 -44.07 22.14 12.88
C TYR A 268 -44.91 21.08 12.16
N LEU A 269 -44.78 19.80 12.53
CA LEU A 269 -45.54 18.70 11.94
C LEU A 269 -47.05 18.82 12.19
N SER A 270 -47.46 19.35 13.33
CA SER A 270 -48.87 19.63 13.63
C SER A 270 -49.44 20.88 12.92
N LYS A 271 -48.57 21.83 12.57
CA LYS A 271 -48.98 23.13 12.02
C LYS A 271 -49.01 23.17 10.49
N TYR A 272 -48.14 22.40 9.84
CA TYR A 272 -47.96 22.45 8.39
C TYR A 272 -48.19 21.08 7.76
N LYS A 273 -48.78 21.06 6.56
CA LYS A 273 -48.96 19.83 5.78
C LYS A 273 -47.71 19.56 4.97
N PHE A 274 -47.02 18.46 5.29
CA PHE A 274 -45.81 18.03 4.60
C PHE A 274 -46.06 16.83 3.69
N GLY A 275 -45.29 16.74 2.61
CA GLY A 275 -45.23 15.60 1.71
C GLY A 275 -43.80 15.31 1.24
N THR A 276 -43.69 14.31 0.38
CA THR A 276 -42.43 13.91 -0.27
C THR A 276 -42.19 14.75 -1.54
N ILE A 277 -40.94 14.86 -1.96
CA ILE A 277 -40.59 15.58 -3.20
C ILE A 277 -41.11 14.83 -4.43
N ALA A 278 -41.00 13.50 -4.46
CA ALA A 278 -41.57 12.70 -5.55
C ALA A 278 -43.08 12.89 -5.70
N ALA A 279 -43.85 12.97 -4.60
CA ALA A 279 -45.29 13.22 -4.65
C ALA A 279 -45.60 14.63 -5.18
N TYR A 280 -44.80 15.63 -4.77
CA TYR A 280 -44.92 17.01 -5.26
C TYR A 280 -44.69 17.12 -6.77
N LEU A 281 -43.77 16.32 -7.32
CA LEU A 281 -43.47 16.28 -8.75
C LEU A 281 -44.31 15.27 -9.56
N GLY A 282 -45.12 14.44 -8.90
CA GLY A 282 -45.87 13.37 -9.56
C GLY A 282 -44.98 12.25 -10.14
N CYS A 283 -43.82 11.97 -9.51
CA CYS A 283 -42.91 10.92 -9.98
C CYS A 283 -43.46 9.50 -9.74
N ASP A 284 -43.29 8.62 -10.73
CA ASP A 284 -43.59 7.18 -10.58
C ASP A 284 -42.41 6.45 -9.93
N LEU A 285 -42.64 5.88 -8.75
CA LEU A 285 -41.64 5.16 -7.95
C LEU A 285 -41.75 3.64 -8.05
N ARG A 286 -42.58 3.10 -8.96
CA ARG A 286 -42.68 1.65 -9.18
C ARG A 286 -41.31 1.06 -9.52
N ALA A 287 -41.06 -0.16 -9.06
CA ALA A 287 -39.79 -0.85 -9.21
C ALA A 287 -39.34 -0.87 -10.68
N ALA A 288 -38.13 -0.35 -10.94
CA ALA A 288 -37.45 -0.61 -12.20
C ALA A 288 -36.95 -2.07 -12.23
N ALA A 289 -36.66 -2.61 -13.42
CA ALA A 289 -36.03 -3.91 -13.55
C ALA A 289 -34.74 -3.94 -12.69
N VAL A 290 -34.61 -4.94 -11.81
CA VAL A 290 -33.48 -5.06 -10.88
C VAL A 290 -32.17 -4.99 -11.67
N PRO A 291 -31.36 -3.93 -11.51
CA PRO A 291 -30.06 -3.85 -12.17
C PRO A 291 -29.18 -5.01 -11.70
N ALA A 292 -28.43 -5.61 -12.62
CA ALA A 292 -27.39 -6.56 -12.23
C ALA A 292 -26.42 -5.87 -11.26
N PRO A 293 -26.03 -6.50 -10.13
CA PRO A 293 -25.15 -5.87 -9.17
C PRO A 293 -23.88 -5.38 -9.86
N HIS A 294 -23.58 -4.09 -9.71
CA HIS A 294 -22.36 -3.52 -10.26
C HIS A 294 -21.13 -4.30 -9.73
N PRO A 295 -20.21 -4.73 -10.61
CA PRO A 295 -18.99 -5.38 -10.17
C PRO A 295 -18.25 -4.47 -9.20
N ARG A 296 -17.75 -5.06 -8.09
CA ARG A 296 -17.05 -4.36 -7.03
C ARG A 296 -15.74 -3.76 -7.55
N GLU A 297 -15.77 -2.54 -8.08
CA GLU A 297 -14.57 -1.72 -8.23
C GLU A 297 -14.42 -0.85 -6.98
N GLY A 298 -13.30 -1.00 -6.27
CA GLY A 298 -12.90 -0.10 -5.19
C GLY A 298 -13.41 -0.41 -3.78
N SER A 299 -14.05 -1.56 -3.53
CA SER A 299 -14.06 -2.10 -2.16
C SER A 299 -12.76 -2.87 -1.96
N ILE A 300 -12.04 -2.56 -0.87
CA ILE A 300 -11.04 -3.48 -0.31
C ILE A 300 -11.83 -4.71 0.14
N VAL A 301 -12.11 -5.58 -0.81
CA VAL A 301 -12.43 -6.96 -0.53
C VAL A 301 -11.12 -7.54 -0.07
N VAL A 302 -10.97 -7.70 1.24
CA VAL A 302 -10.17 -8.79 1.77
C VAL A 302 -10.67 -10.02 1.04
N GLN A 303 -9.91 -10.49 0.04
CA GLN A 303 -10.22 -11.73 -0.64
C GLN A 303 -10.23 -12.80 0.46
N THR A 304 -11.42 -13.30 0.80
CA THR A 304 -11.52 -14.62 1.41
C THR A 304 -10.98 -15.57 0.35
N PRO A 305 -9.87 -16.29 0.58
CA PRO A 305 -9.36 -17.23 -0.38
C PRO A 305 -10.43 -18.29 -0.62
N THR A 306 -10.64 -18.64 -1.89
CA THR A 306 -11.40 -19.81 -2.32
C THR A 306 -10.98 -21.04 -1.52
N GLU A 307 -11.98 -21.87 -1.16
CA GLU A 307 -11.87 -23.04 -0.27
C GLU A 307 -10.82 -24.10 -0.70
N GLU A 308 -10.22 -23.97 -1.88
CA GLU A 308 -9.12 -24.83 -2.36
C GLU A 308 -7.74 -24.49 -1.78
N PHE A 309 -7.54 -23.34 -1.12
CA PHE A 309 -6.28 -23.00 -0.42
C PHE A 309 -6.21 -23.55 1.02
N ALA A 310 -7.16 -24.38 1.45
CA ALA A 310 -7.20 -24.97 2.79
C ALA A 310 -6.24 -26.15 3.01
N ARG A 311 -5.41 -26.53 2.03
CA ARG A 311 -4.54 -27.72 2.10
C ARG A 311 -3.05 -27.41 1.96
N SER A 312 -2.53 -26.55 2.83
CA SER A 312 -1.12 -26.55 3.27
C SER A 312 -0.97 -25.56 4.43
N ARG A 313 -1.49 -25.92 5.61
CA ARG A 313 -1.27 -25.08 6.81
C ARG A 313 0.07 -25.46 7.44
N SER A 314 1.07 -24.60 7.26
CA SER A 314 2.10 -24.45 8.28
C SER A 314 1.44 -24.08 9.61
N ALA A 315 2.01 -24.51 10.74
CA ALA A 315 1.49 -24.14 12.05
C ALA A 315 1.40 -22.61 12.17
N ARG A 316 0.21 -22.09 12.53
CA ARG A 316 -0.02 -20.65 12.74
C ARG A 316 0.83 -20.17 13.92
N VAL A 317 1.41 -18.99 13.79
CA VAL A 317 2.34 -18.45 14.81
C VAL A 317 1.54 -17.84 15.98
N PRO A 318 1.81 -18.23 17.24
CA PRO A 318 1.09 -17.67 18.38
C PRO A 318 1.58 -16.26 18.72
N VAL A 319 0.65 -15.32 18.89
CA VAL A 319 0.91 -13.90 19.19
C VAL A 319 0.01 -13.45 20.34
N THR A 320 0.56 -12.67 21.27
CA THR A 320 -0.23 -12.01 22.34
C THR A 320 -0.31 -10.52 22.07
N ILE A 321 -1.52 -9.94 22.15
CA ILE A 321 -1.74 -8.49 22.14
C ILE A 321 -2.08 -8.04 23.57
N VAL A 322 -1.25 -7.15 24.09
CA VAL A 322 -1.39 -6.52 25.41
C VAL A 322 -1.98 -5.13 25.25
N VAL A 323 -3.05 -4.86 26.01
CA VAL A 323 -3.72 -3.55 26.07
C VAL A 323 -3.70 -3.01 27.50
N PRO A 324 -2.88 -1.99 27.80
CA PRO A 324 -2.94 -1.29 29.08
C PRO A 324 -4.16 -0.35 29.11
N CYS A 325 -4.94 -0.39 30.18
CA CYS A 325 -6.15 0.40 30.38
C CYS A 325 -6.06 1.20 31.68
N PHE A 326 -6.40 2.50 31.64
CA PHE A 326 -6.59 3.32 32.84
C PHE A 326 -7.61 4.42 32.60
N ASN A 327 -8.82 4.28 33.16
CA ASN A 327 -9.97 5.15 32.93
C ASN A 327 -10.30 5.33 31.44
N GLU A 328 -10.42 4.21 30.73
CA GLU A 328 -10.66 4.16 29.28
C GLU A 328 -12.07 3.65 28.92
N ARG A 329 -13.02 3.67 29.88
CA ARG A 329 -14.42 3.25 29.67
C ARG A 329 -15.05 3.77 28.35
N PRO A 330 -14.86 5.04 27.94
CA PRO A 330 -15.44 5.54 26.70
C PRO A 330 -14.81 4.97 25.42
N ALA A 331 -13.56 4.48 25.48
CA ALA A 331 -12.83 3.97 24.32
C ALA A 331 -13.04 2.47 24.11
N LEU A 332 -13.43 1.72 25.15
CA LEU A 332 -13.53 0.25 25.09
C LEU A 332 -14.48 -0.30 24.00
N PRO A 333 -15.68 0.27 23.74
CA PRO A 333 -16.51 -0.23 22.65
C PRO A 333 -15.85 -0.05 21.28
N TYR A 334 -15.21 1.11 21.07
CA TYR A 334 -14.47 1.40 19.83
C TYR A 334 -13.27 0.45 19.65
N LEU A 335 -12.54 0.17 20.74
CA LEU A 335 -11.47 -0.80 20.75
C LEU A 335 -11.98 -2.21 20.45
N ALA A 336 -13.09 -2.63 21.05
CA ALA A 336 -13.67 -3.96 20.83
C ALA A 336 -14.01 -4.20 19.36
N ASN A 337 -14.68 -3.23 18.71
CA ASN A 337 -14.99 -3.30 17.28
C ASN A 337 -13.70 -3.32 16.43
N THR A 338 -12.70 -2.52 16.81
CA THR A 338 -11.41 -2.48 16.12
C THR A 338 -10.67 -3.82 16.23
N LEU A 339 -10.60 -4.40 17.43
CA LEU A 339 -9.94 -5.68 17.68
C LEU A 339 -10.63 -6.85 16.99
N GLU A 340 -11.96 -6.82 16.81
CA GLU A 340 -12.66 -7.84 16.03
C GLU A 340 -12.23 -7.83 14.56
N SER A 341 -12.10 -6.64 13.96
CA SER A 341 -11.60 -6.49 12.58
C SER A 341 -10.14 -6.94 12.46
N VAL A 342 -9.30 -6.54 13.42
CA VAL A 342 -7.88 -6.91 13.48
C VAL A 342 -7.71 -8.42 13.66
N ALA A 343 -8.52 -9.05 14.51
CA ALA A 343 -8.51 -10.48 14.73
C ALA A 343 -8.83 -11.24 13.44
N LYS A 344 -9.91 -10.86 12.73
CA LYS A 344 -10.29 -11.48 11.44
C LYS A 344 -9.17 -11.43 10.40
N LEU A 345 -8.37 -10.36 10.39
CA LEU A 345 -7.24 -10.21 9.46
C LEU A 345 -6.03 -11.06 9.87
N LEU A 346 -5.67 -11.03 11.15
CA LEU A 346 -4.49 -11.72 11.68
C LEU A 346 -4.70 -13.23 11.85
N GLU A 347 -5.92 -13.69 12.13
CA GLU A 347 -6.25 -15.12 12.34
C GLU A 347 -5.95 -16.02 11.13
N ARG A 348 -5.72 -15.43 9.95
CA ARG A 348 -5.25 -16.17 8.77
C ARG A 348 -3.89 -16.81 9.04
N ASP A 349 -2.97 -16.03 9.61
CA ASP A 349 -1.54 -16.35 9.72
C ASP A 349 -1.10 -16.58 11.18
N TYR A 350 -1.87 -16.08 12.16
CA TYR A 350 -1.52 -16.08 13.59
C TYR A 350 -2.60 -16.71 14.50
N VAL A 351 -2.18 -17.21 15.67
CA VAL A 351 -3.08 -17.59 16.78
C VAL A 351 -3.04 -16.49 17.83
N LEU A 352 -4.16 -15.79 18.02
CA LEU A 352 -4.19 -14.59 18.87
C LEU A 352 -4.65 -14.88 20.28
N SER A 353 -3.95 -14.27 21.23
CA SER A 353 -4.38 -14.12 22.62
C SER A 353 -4.42 -12.64 23.00
N LEU A 354 -5.40 -12.24 23.79
CA LEU A 354 -5.60 -10.87 24.26
C LEU A 354 -5.33 -10.80 25.76
N ILE A 355 -4.57 -9.79 26.19
CA ILE A 355 -4.38 -9.50 27.61
C ILE A 355 -4.71 -8.03 27.85
N PHE A 356 -5.74 -7.78 28.64
CA PHE A 356 -6.07 -6.43 29.10
C PHE A 356 -5.56 -6.26 30.54
N VAL A 357 -4.84 -5.17 30.77
CA VAL A 357 -4.34 -4.81 32.10
C VAL A 357 -5.00 -3.52 32.56
N ASP A 358 -5.97 -3.62 33.46
CA ASP A 358 -6.58 -2.47 34.13
C ASP A 358 -5.67 -1.98 35.26
N ASP A 359 -5.05 -0.82 35.04
CA ASP A 359 -4.08 -0.19 35.95
C ASP A 359 -4.79 0.60 37.07
N GLY A 360 -5.77 -0.01 37.72
CA GLY A 360 -6.52 0.55 38.85
C GLY A 360 -7.51 1.67 38.48
N SER A 361 -8.35 1.45 37.46
CA SER A 361 -9.35 2.45 37.02
C SER A 361 -10.46 2.70 38.03
N GLY A 362 -10.98 3.93 38.07
CA GLY A 362 -12.09 4.34 38.94
C GLY A 362 -13.37 4.76 38.22
N ASP A 363 -13.43 4.68 36.89
CA ASP A 363 -14.56 5.14 36.05
C ASP A 363 -15.51 4.00 35.58
N GLY A 364 -15.31 2.78 36.08
CA GLY A 364 -16.01 1.57 35.63
C GLY A 364 -15.40 0.89 34.40
N THR A 365 -14.14 1.19 34.05
CA THR A 365 -13.39 0.49 32.98
C THR A 365 -13.39 -1.03 33.20
N TRP A 366 -13.16 -1.50 34.43
CA TRP A 366 -13.15 -2.93 34.76
C TRP A 366 -14.46 -3.64 34.43
N ASP A 367 -15.60 -3.04 34.78
CA ASP A 367 -16.92 -3.62 34.51
C ASP A 367 -17.18 -3.76 33.02
N VAL A 368 -16.78 -2.75 32.24
CA VAL A 368 -16.93 -2.75 30.78
C VAL A 368 -15.98 -3.76 30.13
N LEU A 369 -14.75 -3.91 30.62
CA LEU A 369 -13.82 -4.96 30.16
C LEU A 369 -14.40 -6.36 30.38
N ASN A 370 -14.91 -6.64 31.59
CA ASN A 370 -15.55 -7.92 31.89
C ASN A 370 -16.75 -8.19 30.99
N ARG A 371 -17.60 -7.18 30.77
CA ARG A 371 -18.77 -7.32 29.89
C ARG A 371 -18.41 -7.58 28.43
N LEU A 372 -17.38 -6.93 27.89
CA LEU A 372 -17.01 -7.04 26.48
C LEU A 372 -16.10 -8.23 26.15
N PHE A 373 -15.23 -8.60 27.09
CA PHE A 373 -14.14 -9.55 26.85
C PHE A 373 -14.03 -10.67 27.90
N GLY A 374 -14.70 -10.57 29.05
CA GLY A 374 -14.54 -11.51 30.16
C GLY A 374 -15.03 -12.94 29.86
N SER A 375 -15.90 -13.13 28.88
CA SER A 375 -16.38 -14.44 28.43
C SER A 375 -15.59 -15.05 27.27
N ARG A 376 -14.51 -14.40 26.79
CA ARG A 376 -13.73 -14.88 25.64
C ARG A 376 -12.57 -15.77 26.07
N ASP A 377 -12.52 -17.01 25.58
CA ASP A 377 -11.50 -18.01 25.96
C ASP A 377 -10.06 -17.59 25.61
N ASN A 378 -9.88 -16.77 24.57
CA ASN A 378 -8.57 -16.26 24.16
C ASN A 378 -8.21 -14.92 24.83
N CYS A 379 -8.92 -14.52 25.88
CA CYS A 379 -8.74 -13.25 26.55
C CYS A 379 -8.45 -13.41 28.05
N ARG A 380 -7.47 -12.67 28.55
CA ARG A 380 -7.14 -12.57 29.97
C ARG A 380 -7.27 -11.14 30.46
N LEU A 381 -8.00 -10.96 31.56
CA LEU A 381 -8.13 -9.68 32.24
C LEU A 381 -7.26 -9.70 33.51
N VAL A 382 -6.44 -8.66 33.69
CA VAL A 382 -5.57 -8.49 34.85
C VAL A 382 -5.84 -7.12 35.46
N GLN A 383 -5.94 -7.03 36.78
CA GLN A 383 -6.20 -5.78 37.49
C GLN A 383 -5.07 -5.47 38.47
N HIS A 384 -4.55 -4.24 38.43
CA HIS A 384 -3.68 -3.71 39.47
C HIS A 384 -4.52 -3.10 40.60
N PRO A 385 -4.06 -3.17 41.86
CA PRO A 385 -4.78 -2.62 43.02
C PRO A 385 -4.87 -1.08 43.00
N HIS A 386 -3.94 -0.41 42.33
CA HIS A 386 -3.90 1.03 42.11
C HIS A 386 -3.07 1.32 40.86
N ASN A 387 -3.07 2.56 40.38
CA ASN A 387 -2.31 2.97 39.19
C ASN A 387 -0.80 2.88 39.43
N LEU A 388 -0.14 1.95 38.73
CA LEU A 388 1.31 1.75 38.74
C LEU A 388 1.99 2.43 37.55
N GLY A 389 1.26 2.67 36.47
CA GLY A 389 1.71 3.33 35.26
C GLY A 389 1.68 2.42 34.02
N VAL A 390 1.64 3.07 32.85
CA VAL A 390 1.49 2.37 31.55
C VAL A 390 2.61 1.37 31.25
N ALA A 391 3.87 1.66 31.61
CA ALA A 391 4.97 0.72 31.37
C ALA A 391 4.90 -0.49 32.32
N ALA A 392 4.47 -0.28 33.56
CA ALA A 392 4.15 -1.36 34.48
C ALA A 392 3.02 -2.24 33.92
N ALA A 393 1.93 -1.64 33.44
CA ALA A 393 0.83 -2.39 32.83
C ALA A 393 1.26 -3.20 31.59
N ILE A 394 2.09 -2.63 30.70
CA ILE A 394 2.66 -3.35 29.55
C ILE A 394 3.52 -4.53 30.01
N LEU A 395 4.44 -4.32 30.98
CA LEU A 395 5.29 -5.40 31.49
C LEU A 395 4.50 -6.50 32.19
N THR A 396 3.46 -6.15 32.96
CA THR A 396 2.52 -7.11 33.54
C THR A 396 1.90 -7.96 32.45
N GLY A 397 1.43 -7.33 31.36
CA GLY A 397 0.89 -8.04 30.21
C GLY A 397 1.92 -8.97 29.54
N ILE A 398 3.15 -8.50 29.31
CA ILE A 398 4.25 -9.31 28.73
C ILE A 398 4.57 -10.52 29.62
N ARG A 399 4.59 -10.35 30.95
CA ARG A 399 4.84 -11.44 31.91
C ARG A 399 3.72 -12.47 31.92
N HIS A 400 2.47 -12.05 31.71
CA HIS A 400 1.33 -12.94 31.58
C HIS A 400 1.17 -13.58 30.21
N ALA A 401 1.84 -13.05 29.17
CA ALA A 401 1.87 -13.65 27.85
C ALA A 401 2.61 -14.99 27.88
N SER A 402 2.04 -15.99 27.22
CA SER A 402 2.64 -17.32 27.01
C SER A 402 3.33 -17.44 25.65
N THR A 403 3.29 -16.39 24.83
CA THR A 403 3.81 -16.39 23.45
C THR A 403 5.13 -15.62 23.37
N GLU A 404 5.97 -15.96 22.39
CA GLU A 404 7.25 -15.25 22.19
C GLU A 404 7.06 -13.89 21.51
N ILE A 405 6.05 -13.74 20.65
CA ILE A 405 5.74 -12.48 19.98
C ILE A 405 4.64 -11.78 20.77
N VAL A 406 5.00 -10.67 21.42
CA VAL A 406 4.05 -9.86 22.19
C VAL A 406 3.93 -8.47 21.59
N CYS A 407 2.71 -8.02 21.33
CA CYS A 407 2.39 -6.70 20.81
C CYS A 407 1.78 -5.85 21.93
N SER A 408 2.24 -4.62 22.14
CA SER A 408 1.52 -3.64 22.98
C SER A 408 0.81 -2.63 22.09
N ILE A 409 -0.47 -2.37 22.35
CA ILE A 409 -1.26 -1.36 21.62
C ILE A 409 -1.92 -0.37 22.57
N ASP A 410 -2.23 0.83 22.08
CA ASP A 410 -2.96 1.83 22.86
C ASP A 410 -4.46 1.51 22.89
N CYS A 411 -5.10 1.60 24.07
CA CYS A 411 -6.54 1.36 24.23
C CYS A 411 -7.43 2.33 23.42
N ASP A 412 -6.89 3.51 23.09
CA ASP A 412 -7.61 4.54 22.34
C ASP A 412 -7.41 4.46 20.82
N CYS A 413 -6.61 3.49 20.34
CA CYS A 413 -6.22 3.33 18.94
C CYS A 413 -5.66 4.62 18.30
N SER A 414 -4.88 5.40 19.06
CA SER A 414 -4.15 6.57 18.51
C SER A 414 -3.19 6.16 17.39
N TYR A 415 -2.71 4.91 17.44
CA TYR A 415 -2.22 4.19 16.28
C TYR A 415 -3.25 3.15 15.85
N ASP A 416 -3.38 2.91 14.55
CA ASP A 416 -4.31 1.91 14.03
C ASP A 416 -3.79 0.49 14.29
N PRO A 417 -4.46 -0.35 15.11
CA PRO A 417 -3.98 -1.70 15.39
C PRO A 417 -3.95 -2.62 14.16
N HIS A 418 -4.59 -2.25 13.05
CA HIS A 418 -4.49 -2.97 11.76
C HIS A 418 -3.06 -3.00 11.22
N GLU A 419 -2.22 -2.04 11.61
CA GLU A 419 -0.81 -1.98 11.25
C GLU A 419 0.00 -3.17 11.80
N LEU A 420 -0.53 -3.91 12.79
CA LEU A 420 0.07 -5.16 13.26
C LEU A 420 0.32 -6.16 12.12
N MET A 421 -0.53 -6.17 11.09
CA MET A 421 -0.34 -7.00 9.88
C MET A 421 1.00 -6.75 9.19
N GLN A 422 1.46 -5.49 9.21
CA GLN A 422 2.72 -5.06 8.59
C GLN A 422 3.87 -5.02 9.59
N MET A 423 3.57 -4.75 10.86
CA MET A 423 4.58 -4.63 11.91
C MET A 423 5.10 -6.00 12.38
N ILE A 424 4.23 -7.01 12.56
CA ILE A 424 4.65 -8.33 13.07
C ILE A 424 5.73 -8.98 12.17
N PRO A 425 5.61 -8.96 10.83
CA PRO A 425 6.64 -9.50 9.95
C PRO A 425 8.02 -8.80 10.04
N LEU A 426 8.10 -7.58 10.59
CA LEU A 426 9.38 -6.88 10.79
C LEU A 426 10.17 -7.40 12.00
N LEU A 427 9.56 -8.23 12.85
CA LEU A 427 10.24 -8.92 13.94
C LEU A 427 10.95 -10.18 13.40
N THR A 428 11.90 -9.98 12.47
CA THR A 428 12.74 -11.04 11.91
C THR A 428 13.64 -11.66 12.99
N ASP A 429 14.29 -12.80 12.71
CA ASP A 429 15.11 -13.54 13.70
C ASP A 429 16.22 -12.70 14.34
N ASP A 430 16.72 -11.72 13.63
CA ASP A 430 17.75 -10.78 14.06
C ASP A 430 17.20 -9.49 14.69
N VAL A 431 15.88 -9.28 14.72
CA VAL A 431 15.21 -8.10 15.30
C VAL A 431 14.54 -8.48 16.62
N ASP A 432 14.89 -7.75 17.68
CA ASP A 432 14.38 -8.01 19.05
C ASP A 432 13.12 -7.19 19.37
N LEU A 433 12.94 -6.05 18.70
CA LEU A 433 11.83 -5.14 18.92
C LEU A 433 11.49 -4.33 17.66
N VAL A 434 10.20 -4.20 17.35
CA VAL A 434 9.68 -3.28 16.34
C VAL A 434 8.89 -2.16 17.03
N THR A 435 9.17 -0.90 16.70
CA THR A 435 8.45 0.26 17.27
C THR A 435 7.78 1.09 16.19
N ALA A 436 6.52 1.47 16.41
CA ALA A 436 5.83 2.46 15.58
C ALA A 436 6.53 3.83 15.66
N SER A 437 6.72 4.47 14.50
CA SER A 437 7.49 5.70 14.37
C SER A 437 6.77 6.76 13.51
N PRO A 438 5.94 7.63 14.11
CA PRO A 438 5.27 8.71 13.40
C PRO A 438 6.20 9.87 12.99
N TYR A 439 7.42 9.93 13.54
CA TYR A 439 8.42 10.95 13.16
C TYR A 439 9.45 10.46 12.14
N HIS A 440 9.35 9.21 11.72
CA HIS A 440 10.09 8.70 10.57
C HIS A 440 9.74 9.54 9.33
N ALA A 441 10.64 9.64 8.34
CA ALA A 441 10.41 10.46 7.13
C ALA A 441 9.14 10.05 6.34
N LYS A 442 8.73 8.79 6.47
CA LYS A 442 7.51 8.20 5.89
C LYS A 442 6.33 8.13 6.88
N GLY A 443 6.54 8.51 8.14
CA GLY A 443 5.49 8.56 9.16
C GLY A 443 4.72 9.87 9.09
N THR A 444 3.50 9.90 9.63
CA THR A 444 2.69 11.12 9.64
C THR A 444 2.04 11.36 11.01
N VAL A 445 1.61 12.60 11.22
CA VAL A 445 0.89 12.98 12.43
C VAL A 445 -0.33 13.80 12.04
N MET A 446 -1.49 13.35 12.49
CA MET A 446 -2.77 13.94 12.14
C MET A 446 -3.45 14.54 13.37
N ASN A 447 -3.74 15.84 13.30
CA ASN A 447 -4.55 16.57 14.30
C ASN A 447 -4.00 16.58 15.74
N VAL A 448 -2.71 16.30 15.95
CA VAL A 448 -2.05 16.37 17.26
C VAL A 448 -1.58 17.81 17.54
N PRO A 449 -1.80 18.37 18.76
CA PRO A 449 -1.36 19.73 19.09
C PRO A 449 0.14 19.95 18.90
N ALA A 450 0.52 21.04 18.21
CA ALA A 450 1.89 21.35 17.83
C ALA A 450 2.88 21.42 19.00
N TRP A 451 2.45 21.86 20.19
CA TRP A 451 3.31 21.88 21.38
C TRP A 451 3.70 20.46 21.85
N ARG A 452 2.78 19.48 21.74
CA ARG A 452 3.03 18.07 22.11
C ARG A 452 4.02 17.43 21.14
N LEU A 453 3.94 17.81 19.86
CA LEU A 453 4.85 17.34 18.83
C LEU A 453 6.28 17.84 19.03
N ARG A 454 6.45 19.12 19.37
CA ARG A 454 7.77 19.68 19.67
C ARG A 454 8.45 18.97 20.84
N LEU A 455 7.69 18.63 21.88
CA LEU A 455 8.21 17.91 23.04
C LEU A 455 8.68 16.49 22.70
N SER A 456 7.86 15.71 21.99
CA SER A 456 8.18 14.31 21.69
C SER A 456 9.27 14.16 20.61
N LYS A 457 9.31 15.06 19.61
CA LYS A 457 10.44 15.16 18.66
C LYS A 457 11.72 15.59 19.34
N GLY A 458 11.66 16.59 20.24
CA GLY A 458 12.82 17.05 21.00
C GLY A 458 13.40 15.96 21.90
N ALA A 459 12.54 15.21 22.60
CA ALA A 459 12.96 14.06 23.40
C ALA A 459 13.62 12.99 22.53
N SER A 460 12.98 12.58 21.43
CA SER A 460 13.52 11.54 20.53
C SER A 460 14.87 11.93 19.92
N TRP A 461 15.02 13.20 19.52
CA TRP A 461 16.30 13.74 19.04
C TRP A 461 17.41 13.65 20.11
N LEU A 462 17.11 13.98 21.37
CA LEU A 462 18.07 13.87 22.47
C LEU A 462 18.50 12.42 22.74
N TYR A 463 17.56 11.46 22.73
CA TYR A 463 17.88 10.03 22.88
C TYR A 463 18.75 9.52 21.73
N GLY A 464 18.47 9.94 20.49
CA GLY A 464 19.32 9.63 19.34
C GLY A 464 20.76 10.14 19.47
N LYS A 465 21.05 11.14 20.32
CA LYS A 465 22.44 11.56 20.59
C LYS A 465 23.15 10.67 21.61
N VAL A 466 22.41 9.97 22.47
CA VAL A 466 22.95 9.16 23.57
C VAL A 466 23.02 7.68 23.23
N LEU A 467 22.07 7.15 22.47
CA LEU A 467 21.93 5.71 22.16
C LEU A 467 22.66 5.33 20.87
N ARG A 468 22.87 4.02 20.66
CA ARG A 468 23.57 3.47 19.49
C ARG A 468 22.66 3.57 18.27
N GLN A 469 21.45 3.03 18.35
CA GLN A 469 20.48 3.11 17.28
C GLN A 469 19.90 4.51 17.15
N LYS A 470 19.68 4.98 15.91
CA LYS A 470 19.23 6.34 15.61
C LYS A 470 17.77 6.35 15.20
N LEU A 471 16.90 6.02 16.16
CA LEU A 471 15.46 5.98 15.92
C LEU A 471 14.88 7.39 15.80
N ALA A 472 13.90 7.57 14.91
CA ALA A 472 13.11 8.78 14.81
C ALA A 472 12.08 8.93 15.94
N THR A 473 11.58 7.82 16.50
CA THR A 473 10.62 7.83 17.62
C THR A 473 11.00 6.87 18.76
N TYR A 474 11.25 7.41 19.96
CA TYR A 474 11.52 6.60 21.16
C TYR A 474 10.31 6.47 22.11
N THR A 475 9.27 7.29 21.91
CA THR A 475 8.20 7.47 22.90
C THR A 475 6.91 6.71 22.58
N SER A 476 6.87 5.91 21.53
CA SER A 476 5.67 5.15 21.14
C SER A 476 5.41 3.97 22.07
N CYS A 477 4.14 3.74 22.43
CA CYS A 477 3.67 2.54 23.13
C CYS A 477 3.23 1.43 22.17
N PHE A 478 3.09 1.71 20.87
CA PHE A 478 2.70 0.71 19.88
C PHE A 478 3.93 -0.03 19.37
N ARG A 479 4.11 -1.26 19.86
CA ARG A 479 5.37 -2.02 19.71
C ARG A 479 5.13 -3.51 19.63
N ILE A 480 6.13 -4.20 19.10
CA ILE A 480 6.21 -5.66 19.06
C ILE A 480 7.53 -6.07 19.66
N TYR A 481 7.49 -7.04 20.55
CA TYR A 481 8.60 -7.49 21.37
C TYR A 481 8.84 -8.98 21.15
N ARG A 482 10.11 -9.38 21.17
CA ARG A 482 10.50 -10.71 21.63
C ARG A 482 10.35 -10.78 23.15
N ARG A 483 9.42 -11.59 23.64
CA ARG A 483 9.12 -11.73 25.07
C ARG A 483 10.39 -12.06 25.86
N SER A 484 11.20 -12.98 25.34
CA SER A 484 12.48 -13.42 25.95
C SER A 484 13.46 -12.28 26.23
N LYS A 485 13.39 -11.17 25.48
CA LYS A 485 14.29 -10.02 25.63
C LYS A 485 13.80 -8.98 26.64
N VAL A 486 12.51 -9.01 26.99
CA VAL A 486 11.85 -7.91 27.71
C VAL A 486 11.28 -8.35 29.06
N VAL A 487 10.91 -9.62 29.21
CA VAL A 487 10.20 -10.15 30.39
C VAL A 487 10.93 -9.89 31.72
N ASP A 488 12.26 -9.98 31.70
CA ASP A 488 13.13 -9.83 32.89
C ASP A 488 13.67 -8.41 33.08
N LEU A 489 13.28 -7.46 32.22
CA LEU A 489 13.72 -6.07 32.38
C LEU A 489 13.16 -5.46 33.67
N GLN A 490 14.06 -4.87 34.44
CA GLN A 490 13.75 -4.11 35.64
C GLN A 490 13.72 -2.62 35.31
N LEU A 491 12.52 -2.05 35.18
CA LEU A 491 12.34 -0.62 34.92
C LEU A 491 12.34 0.15 36.24
N ARG A 492 13.03 1.29 36.27
CA ARG A 492 12.95 2.23 37.39
C ARG A 492 11.74 3.15 37.25
N GLU A 493 11.38 3.48 36.02
CA GLU A 493 10.22 4.30 35.70
C GLU A 493 9.07 3.39 35.25
N LEU A 494 7.94 3.41 35.96
CA LEU A 494 6.78 2.55 35.65
C LEU A 494 5.71 3.26 34.80
N GLY A 495 5.84 4.57 34.59
CA GLY A 495 4.96 5.38 33.75
C GLY A 495 5.41 5.50 32.29
N TYR A 496 5.02 6.59 31.60
CA TYR A 496 5.40 6.84 30.19
C TYR A 496 6.92 6.88 29.95
N LEU A 497 7.71 7.28 30.94
CA LEU A 497 9.17 7.26 30.85
C LEU A 497 9.72 5.83 30.78
N GLY A 498 9.06 4.87 31.43
CA GLY A 498 9.38 3.45 31.39
C GLY A 498 9.34 2.87 29.99
N VAL A 499 8.38 3.33 29.18
CA VAL A 499 8.27 2.94 27.77
C VAL A 499 9.53 3.35 26.99
N THR A 500 10.09 4.52 27.28
CA THR A 500 11.37 4.93 26.68
C THR A 500 12.56 4.21 27.30
N GLU A 501 12.53 3.98 28.62
CA GLU A 501 13.57 3.22 29.35
C GLU A 501 13.74 1.80 28.79
N THR A 502 12.65 1.10 28.45
CA THR A 502 12.71 -0.23 27.81
C THR A 502 13.56 -0.21 26.54
N LEU A 503 13.34 0.75 25.63
CA LEU A 503 14.16 0.87 24.41
C LEU A 503 15.62 1.17 24.74
N CYS A 504 15.87 2.05 25.72
CA CYS A 504 17.22 2.43 26.10
C CYS A 504 18.00 1.23 26.66
N LEU A 505 17.36 0.42 27.51
CA LEU A 505 18.00 -0.76 28.10
C LEU A 505 18.28 -1.82 27.04
N LEU A 506 17.35 -2.06 26.12
CA LEU A 506 17.55 -2.98 25.00
C LEU A 506 18.68 -2.52 24.09
N ASP A 507 18.74 -1.24 23.72
CA ASP A 507 19.85 -0.69 22.92
C ASP A 507 21.21 -0.82 23.63
N LEU A 508 21.26 -0.57 24.94
CA LEU A 508 22.48 -0.75 25.74
C LEU A 508 22.90 -2.22 25.86
N GLN A 509 21.95 -3.16 25.82
CA GLN A 509 22.20 -4.61 25.77
C GLN A 509 22.57 -5.10 24.37
N GLY A 510 22.59 -4.23 23.35
CA GLY A 510 22.92 -4.57 21.98
C GLY A 510 21.78 -5.18 21.17
N ALA A 511 20.54 -5.08 21.64
CA ALA A 511 19.36 -5.57 20.93
C ALA A 511 19.10 -4.78 19.64
N ARG A 512 18.64 -5.43 18.58
CA ARG A 512 18.31 -4.79 17.30
C ARG A 512 16.86 -4.28 17.32
N ILE A 513 16.67 -3.00 17.01
CA ILE A 513 15.37 -2.33 17.05
C ILE A 513 15.02 -1.84 15.65
N ALA A 514 13.90 -2.30 15.10
CA ALA A 514 13.35 -1.82 13.83
C ALA A 514 12.31 -0.72 14.05
N GLU A 515 12.27 0.28 13.17
CA GLU A 515 11.20 1.29 13.14
C GLU A 515 10.20 1.00 12.04
N PHE A 516 8.91 1.07 12.38
CA PHE A 516 7.83 1.03 11.41
C PHE A 516 7.21 2.42 11.22
N PRO A 517 7.31 3.04 10.04
CA PRO A 517 6.67 4.32 9.77
C PRO A 517 5.15 4.17 9.79
N THR A 518 4.45 4.94 10.63
CA THR A 518 2.98 4.88 10.72
C THR A 518 2.40 6.24 11.07
N THR A 519 1.07 6.33 11.14
CA THR A 519 0.33 7.57 11.41
C THR A 519 -0.08 7.63 12.87
N LEU A 520 0.30 8.71 13.56
CA LEU A 520 -0.23 9.04 14.88
C LEU A 520 -1.47 9.93 14.72
N HIS A 521 -2.63 9.44 15.14
CA HIS A 521 -3.87 10.19 15.16
C HIS A 521 -4.11 10.86 16.51
N VAL A 522 -4.87 11.96 16.50
CA VAL A 522 -5.40 12.52 17.75
C VAL A 522 -6.38 11.54 18.39
N ARG A 523 -6.28 11.37 19.71
CA ARG A 523 -7.26 10.62 20.50
C ARG A 523 -8.68 11.18 20.24
N ILE A 524 -9.54 10.37 19.63
CA ILE A 524 -10.91 10.75 19.25
C ILE A 524 -11.85 10.74 20.45
N LEU A 525 -11.65 9.78 21.38
CA LEU A 525 -12.48 9.55 22.57
C LEU A 525 -11.63 9.63 23.85
N GLY A 526 -12.14 10.27 24.90
CA GLY A 526 -11.44 10.41 26.19
C GLY A 526 -10.52 11.65 26.30
N ARG A 527 -9.67 11.68 27.34
CA ARG A 527 -8.73 12.79 27.63
C ARG A 527 -7.33 12.29 27.99
N SER A 528 -6.29 12.95 27.47
CA SER A 528 -4.90 12.67 27.85
C SER A 528 -4.66 12.92 29.34
N LYS A 529 -3.97 11.98 30.00
CA LYS A 529 -3.66 12.03 31.45
C LYS A 529 -2.19 12.36 31.74
N MET A 530 -1.39 12.67 30.72
CA MET A 530 0.04 12.91 30.85
C MET A 530 0.34 14.22 31.61
N LYS A 531 1.13 14.14 32.69
CA LYS A 531 1.63 15.30 33.45
C LYS A 531 2.87 15.89 32.76
N VAL A 532 2.63 16.70 31.72
CA VAL A 532 3.62 17.23 30.75
C VAL A 532 4.93 17.71 31.38
N VAL A 533 4.88 18.59 32.39
CA VAL A 533 6.08 19.18 33.01
C VAL A 533 6.94 18.13 33.70
N ARG A 534 6.31 17.21 34.46
CA ARG A 534 7.00 16.11 35.14
C ARG A 534 7.65 15.13 34.14
N THR A 535 6.99 14.89 33.01
CA THR A 535 7.53 14.02 31.94
C THR A 535 8.77 14.62 31.27
N ILE A 536 8.81 15.94 31.06
CA ILE A 536 9.96 16.63 30.43
C ILE A 536 11.22 16.51 31.30
N PHE A 537 11.14 16.86 32.59
CA PHE A 537 12.29 16.76 33.50
C PHE A 537 12.75 15.30 33.70
N GLY A 538 11.81 14.35 33.68
CA GLY A 538 12.15 12.93 33.76
C GLY A 538 12.91 12.39 32.54
N HIS A 539 12.61 12.85 31.32
CA HIS A 539 13.40 12.48 30.13
C HIS A 539 14.86 12.97 30.23
N LEU A 540 15.08 14.20 30.70
CA LEU A 540 16.41 14.76 30.94
C LEU A 540 17.21 13.94 31.96
N GLY A 541 16.60 13.59 33.10
CA GLY A 541 17.22 12.74 34.11
C GLY A 541 17.58 11.34 33.58
N ASN A 542 16.67 10.72 32.82
CA ASN A 542 16.92 9.41 32.22
C ASN A 542 18.05 9.46 31.17
N LEU A 543 18.13 10.52 30.35
CA LEU A 543 19.21 10.72 29.38
C LEU A 543 20.60 10.81 30.02
N LEU A 544 20.73 11.57 31.12
CA LEU A 544 21.99 11.69 31.86
C LEU A 544 22.44 10.33 32.40
N ARG A 545 21.50 9.53 32.90
CA ARG A 545 21.76 8.17 33.37
C ARG A 545 22.19 7.23 32.24
N MET A 546 21.48 7.24 31.10
CA MET A 546 21.85 6.40 29.95
C MET A 546 23.24 6.74 29.42
N ARG A 547 23.60 8.04 29.38
CA ARG A 547 24.95 8.50 29.02
C ARG A 547 26.01 8.00 30.00
N TYR A 548 25.71 7.98 31.30
CA TYR A 548 26.60 7.43 32.31
C TYR A 548 26.78 5.91 32.16
N MET A 549 25.69 5.15 31.98
CA MET A 549 25.75 3.71 31.77
C MET A 549 26.52 3.33 30.51
N ARG A 550 26.32 4.03 29.40
CA ARG A 550 27.09 3.83 28.16
C ARG A 550 28.59 4.02 28.38
N ARG A 551 28.99 5.09 29.08
CA ARG A 551 30.39 5.35 29.42
C ARG A 551 31.01 4.26 30.31
N LEU A 552 30.23 3.64 31.19
CA LEU A 552 30.69 2.53 32.03
C LEU A 552 30.89 1.25 31.20
N ILE A 553 29.96 0.96 30.28
CA ILE A 553 30.07 -0.18 29.34
C ILE A 553 31.28 0.00 28.42
N ASP A 554 31.47 1.21 27.87
CA ASP A 554 32.60 1.52 26.99
C ASP A 554 33.97 1.52 27.75
N ARG A 555 33.98 1.77 29.08
CA ARG A 555 35.19 1.75 29.93
C ARG A 555 35.61 0.37 30.42
N ASN A 556 34.67 -0.56 30.58
CA ASN A 556 34.91 -1.89 31.14
C ASN A 556 35.05 -2.99 30.07
N ALA A 557 35.19 -2.62 28.79
CA ALA A 557 35.44 -3.58 27.71
C ALA A 557 36.86 -4.18 27.84
N PRO A 558 37.01 -5.50 28.05
CA PRO A 558 38.33 -6.13 28.14
C PRO A 558 39.06 -6.10 26.79
N LEU A 559 40.37 -5.80 26.83
CA LEU A 559 41.33 -6.22 25.82
C LEU A 559 41.37 -7.75 25.82
N GLY A 560 40.94 -8.39 24.73
CA GLY A 560 41.06 -9.83 24.53
C GLY A 560 39.83 -10.64 24.96
N LEU A 561 38.80 -10.62 24.12
CA LEU A 561 37.94 -11.78 23.85
C LEU A 561 37.85 -11.85 22.32
N GLN A 562 38.18 -13.04 21.81
CA GLN A 562 38.39 -13.42 20.41
C GLN A 562 37.79 -12.47 19.38
N ALA A 563 38.62 -12.08 18.40
CA ALA A 563 38.18 -11.50 17.14
C ALA A 563 36.90 -12.20 16.71
N ALA A 564 35.79 -11.43 16.65
CA ALA A 564 34.68 -11.84 15.82
C ALA A 564 35.30 -12.09 14.45
N THR A 565 35.18 -13.33 13.99
CA THR A 565 35.53 -13.77 12.65
C THR A 565 35.18 -12.63 11.69
N PRO A 566 36.09 -12.18 10.80
CA PRO A 566 35.79 -11.08 9.90
C PRO A 566 34.47 -11.43 9.22
N ALA A 567 33.43 -10.62 9.42
CA ALA A 567 32.13 -10.91 8.85
C ALA A 567 32.29 -10.89 7.32
N ALA A 568 32.47 -12.06 6.71
CA ALA A 568 32.57 -12.24 5.26
C ALA A 568 31.26 -11.89 4.55
N ASN A 569 30.20 -11.62 5.31
CA ASN A 569 28.88 -11.25 4.83
C ASN A 569 28.78 -9.74 4.64
N ILE A 570 29.15 -9.31 3.43
CA ILE A 570 28.86 -7.97 2.94
C ILE A 570 27.44 -7.99 2.33
N ASP A 571 26.51 -7.23 2.91
CA ASP A 571 25.14 -7.11 2.38
C ASP A 571 25.14 -6.45 1.01
N GLN A 572 24.74 -7.21 -0.01
CA GLN A 572 24.77 -6.79 -1.42
C GLN A 572 23.75 -5.72 -1.78
N GLN A 573 22.70 -5.58 -0.97
CA GLN A 573 21.59 -4.67 -1.25
C GLN A 573 21.51 -3.52 -0.23
N GLY A 574 22.29 -3.60 0.86
CA GLY A 574 22.40 -2.58 1.88
C GLY A 574 23.63 -1.68 1.76
N THR A 575 23.80 -0.81 2.75
CA THR A 575 24.86 0.22 2.77
C THR A 575 26.28 -0.33 2.91
N SER A 576 26.46 -1.58 3.35
CA SER A 576 27.79 -2.18 3.47
C SER A 576 28.34 -2.72 2.15
N GLY A 577 27.49 -3.04 1.17
CA GLY A 577 27.91 -3.58 -0.13
C GLY A 577 27.59 -2.70 -1.33
N ARG A 578 27.07 -1.49 -1.14
CA ARG A 578 26.75 -0.54 -2.22
C ARG A 578 27.52 0.76 -2.11
N ASP A 579 27.67 1.44 -3.25
CA ASP A 579 28.38 2.71 -3.37
C ASP A 579 27.44 3.82 -3.88
N LEU A 580 26.44 4.12 -3.06
CA LEU A 580 25.54 5.27 -3.25
C LEU A 580 25.98 6.37 -2.28
N GLY A 581 26.26 7.56 -2.81
CA GLY A 581 26.98 8.60 -2.10
C GLY A 581 26.61 10.01 -2.54
N ALA A 582 27.59 10.91 -2.46
CA ALA A 582 27.39 12.33 -2.69
C ALA A 582 27.01 12.63 -4.15
N GLU A 583 27.54 11.86 -5.11
CA GLU A 583 27.30 12.05 -6.54
C GLU A 583 25.82 11.84 -6.90
N GLU A 584 25.20 10.76 -6.39
CA GLU A 584 23.77 10.52 -6.59
C GLU A 584 22.92 11.60 -5.93
N LEU A 585 23.28 12.02 -4.71
CA LEU A 585 22.56 13.07 -3.98
C LEU A 585 22.61 14.42 -4.71
N GLU A 586 23.75 14.77 -5.28
CA GLU A 586 23.93 16.01 -6.02
C GLU A 586 23.06 16.06 -7.28
N LEU A 587 23.08 15.00 -8.10
CA LEU A 587 22.26 14.95 -9.31
C LEU A 587 20.76 14.89 -8.97
N LEU A 588 20.37 14.20 -7.90
CA LEU A 588 18.99 14.20 -7.41
C LEU A 588 18.55 15.60 -6.97
N GLU A 589 19.40 16.35 -6.27
CA GLU A 589 19.11 17.73 -5.89
C GLU A 589 18.89 18.61 -7.13
N GLN A 590 19.72 18.45 -8.17
CA GLN A 590 19.56 19.17 -9.44
C GLN A 590 18.21 18.84 -10.11
N VAL A 591 17.80 17.58 -10.16
CA VAL A 591 16.49 17.17 -10.68
C VAL A 591 15.36 17.84 -9.90
N ILE A 592 15.40 17.80 -8.56
CA ILE A 592 14.36 18.40 -7.72
C ILE A 592 14.29 19.92 -7.94
N ARG A 593 15.43 20.60 -8.00
CA ARG A 593 15.51 22.05 -8.25
C ARG A 593 14.99 22.44 -9.63
N SER A 594 15.12 21.56 -10.63
CA SER A 594 14.59 21.81 -11.98
C SER A 594 13.06 21.85 -12.06
N GLY A 595 12.36 21.25 -11.08
CA GLY A 595 10.91 21.07 -11.12
C GLY A 595 10.40 20.09 -12.18
N THR A 596 11.29 19.39 -12.91
CA THR A 596 10.94 18.47 -13.99
C THR A 596 11.34 17.04 -13.63
N LEU A 597 10.36 16.22 -13.23
CA LEU A 597 10.61 14.83 -12.80
C LEU A 597 10.36 13.79 -13.91
N THR A 598 9.87 14.22 -15.08
CA THR A 598 9.48 13.33 -16.18
C THR A 598 10.54 13.28 -17.28
N SER A 599 10.86 12.08 -17.75
CA SER A 599 11.89 11.82 -18.78
C SER A 599 11.56 12.39 -20.16
N THR A 600 10.30 12.71 -20.46
CA THR A 600 9.91 13.30 -21.76
C THR A 600 10.28 14.78 -21.90
N LYS A 601 10.62 15.45 -20.79
CA LYS A 601 11.01 16.86 -20.77
C LYS A 601 12.36 17.10 -20.10
N GLY A 602 12.73 16.26 -19.14
CA GLY A 602 14.01 16.39 -18.45
C GLY A 602 15.20 15.94 -19.31
N SER A 603 16.41 16.18 -18.80
CA SER A 603 17.66 15.92 -19.51
C SER A 603 18.47 14.77 -18.93
N PHE A 604 18.24 14.34 -17.69
CA PHE A 604 19.05 13.33 -17.01
C PHE A 604 18.86 11.95 -17.64
N THR A 605 17.62 11.55 -17.92
CA THR A 605 17.35 10.26 -18.61
C THR A 605 17.95 10.26 -20.01
N ARG A 606 17.77 11.34 -20.77
CA ARG A 606 18.36 11.47 -22.12
C ARG A 606 19.90 11.40 -22.08
N THR A 607 20.52 12.07 -21.11
CA THR A 607 21.99 12.06 -20.95
C THR A 607 22.48 10.67 -20.57
N LEU A 608 21.77 9.96 -19.69
CA LEU A 608 22.05 8.57 -19.37
C LEU A 608 22.00 7.70 -20.63
N GLU A 609 20.94 7.81 -21.44
CA GLU A 609 20.78 7.06 -22.68
C GLU A 609 21.93 7.32 -23.66
N GLU A 610 22.28 8.59 -23.88
CA GLU A 610 23.40 9.00 -24.74
C GLU A 610 24.74 8.45 -24.25
N ARG A 611 25.03 8.58 -22.95
CA ARG A 611 26.29 8.10 -22.37
C ARG A 611 26.39 6.59 -22.35
N PHE A 612 25.31 5.89 -21.99
CA PHE A 612 25.31 4.43 -21.97
C PHE A 612 25.48 3.85 -23.39
N ALA A 613 24.85 4.47 -24.39
CA ALA A 613 25.06 4.11 -25.79
C ALA A 613 26.54 4.29 -26.20
N ALA A 614 27.16 5.41 -25.80
CA ALA A 614 28.57 5.66 -26.05
C ALA A 614 29.49 4.66 -25.34
N THR A 615 29.21 4.31 -24.07
CA THR A 615 29.98 3.32 -23.30
C THR A 615 30.05 1.96 -24.00
N LEU A 616 28.94 1.50 -24.59
CA LEU A 616 28.88 0.22 -25.31
C LEU A 616 29.27 0.33 -26.78
N GLY A 617 29.41 1.55 -27.33
CA GLY A 617 29.66 1.77 -28.76
C GLY A 617 28.45 1.45 -29.65
N VAL A 618 27.24 1.59 -29.14
CA VAL A 618 25.98 1.33 -29.87
C VAL A 618 25.30 2.63 -30.30
N LYS A 619 24.49 2.59 -31.35
CA LYS A 619 23.83 3.80 -31.88
C LYS A 619 22.77 4.38 -30.95
N ARG A 620 21.96 3.53 -30.31
CA ARG A 620 20.78 3.95 -29.54
C ARG A 620 20.65 3.14 -28.26
N ALA A 621 20.32 3.84 -27.17
CA ALA A 621 19.89 3.27 -25.91
C ALA A 621 18.62 4.00 -25.43
N TYR A 622 17.74 3.29 -24.73
CA TYR A 622 16.56 3.87 -24.09
C TYR A 622 16.38 3.30 -22.68
N ALA A 623 16.13 4.16 -21.71
CA ALA A 623 15.90 3.75 -20.32
C ALA A 623 14.42 3.41 -20.10
N CYS A 624 14.17 2.40 -19.27
CA CYS A 624 12.83 1.92 -18.96
C CYS A 624 12.64 1.54 -17.49
N ALA A 625 11.41 1.22 -17.12
CA ALA A 625 10.97 1.07 -15.73
C ALA A 625 11.62 -0.10 -14.96
N SER A 626 12.09 -1.15 -15.65
CA SER A 626 12.76 -2.32 -15.05
C SER A 626 13.54 -3.13 -16.10
N GLY A 627 14.33 -4.12 -15.65
CA GLY A 627 14.96 -5.10 -16.55
C GLY A 627 13.93 -5.95 -17.31
N THR A 628 12.84 -6.35 -16.64
CA THR A 628 11.69 -7.02 -17.29
C THR A 628 11.08 -6.13 -18.36
N ALA A 629 10.95 -4.83 -18.11
CA ALA A 629 10.48 -3.88 -19.11
C ALA A 629 11.44 -3.80 -20.31
N ALA A 630 12.75 -3.87 -20.10
CA ALA A 630 13.73 -3.87 -21.20
C ALA A 630 13.55 -5.10 -22.10
N VAL A 631 13.44 -6.30 -21.52
CA VAL A 631 13.17 -7.53 -22.27
C VAL A 631 11.81 -7.46 -23.00
N HIS A 632 10.78 -6.90 -22.35
CA HIS A 632 9.48 -6.72 -22.99
C HIS A 632 9.50 -5.73 -24.16
N VAL A 633 10.23 -4.62 -24.01
CA VAL A 633 10.45 -3.66 -25.09
C VAL A 633 11.16 -4.35 -26.25
N ALA A 634 12.18 -5.18 -25.99
CA ALA A 634 12.89 -5.92 -27.03
C ALA A 634 11.99 -6.92 -27.77
N VAL A 635 11.23 -7.75 -27.04
CA VAL A 635 10.29 -8.70 -27.64
C VAL A 635 9.20 -7.98 -28.43
N ALA A 636 8.61 -6.92 -27.87
CA ALA A 636 7.58 -6.13 -28.56
C ALA A 636 8.10 -5.36 -29.78
N ALA A 637 9.38 -4.94 -29.76
CA ALA A 637 10.01 -4.32 -30.93
C ALA A 637 10.14 -5.30 -32.10
N LEU A 638 10.37 -6.60 -31.84
CA LEU A 638 10.39 -7.65 -32.87
C LEU A 638 9.00 -8.06 -33.39
N ASP A 639 7.94 -7.64 -32.71
CA ASP A 639 6.54 -7.80 -33.12
C ASP A 639 6.12 -9.26 -33.44
N PRO A 640 6.28 -10.20 -32.48
CA PRO A 640 5.84 -11.57 -32.70
C PRO A 640 4.32 -11.65 -32.85
N ASN A 641 3.84 -12.57 -33.68
CA ASN A 641 2.44 -12.93 -33.70
C ASN A 641 2.10 -13.84 -32.51
N PRO A 642 0.84 -13.83 -32.03
CA PRO A 642 0.41 -14.82 -31.06
C PRO A 642 0.69 -16.26 -31.51
N GLY A 643 1.36 -17.03 -30.64
CA GLY A 643 1.78 -18.41 -30.92
C GLY A 643 3.14 -18.55 -31.60
N ASP A 644 3.82 -17.45 -31.95
CA ASP A 644 5.23 -17.49 -32.35
C ASP A 644 6.09 -18.02 -31.20
N GLU A 645 7.16 -18.73 -31.53
CA GLU A 645 8.07 -19.35 -30.57
C GLU A 645 9.30 -18.46 -30.32
N ILE A 646 9.68 -18.29 -29.07
CA ILE A 646 10.91 -17.59 -28.68
C ILE A 646 11.75 -18.57 -27.87
N VAL A 647 12.88 -18.99 -28.45
CA VAL A 647 13.80 -19.91 -27.76
C VAL A 647 14.55 -19.15 -26.67
N THR A 648 14.62 -19.73 -25.48
CA THR A 648 15.23 -19.09 -24.29
C THR A 648 15.85 -20.13 -23.36
N THR A 649 16.61 -19.67 -22.38
CA THR A 649 17.26 -20.53 -21.39
C THR A 649 16.27 -21.15 -20.41
N SER A 650 16.53 -22.40 -20.02
CA SER A 650 15.79 -23.10 -18.95
C SER A 650 16.14 -22.62 -17.53
N ILE A 651 17.26 -21.91 -17.37
CA ILE A 651 17.71 -21.30 -16.12
C ILE A 651 17.73 -19.78 -16.28
N THR A 652 16.70 -19.10 -15.77
CA THR A 652 16.64 -17.64 -15.73
C THR A 652 15.57 -17.17 -14.74
N ASP A 653 15.48 -15.86 -14.56
CA ASP A 653 14.43 -15.19 -13.80
C ASP A 653 13.13 -15.06 -14.62
N MET A 654 11.98 -15.04 -13.95
CA MET A 654 10.68 -14.85 -14.62
C MET A 654 10.57 -13.52 -15.37
N GLY A 655 11.38 -12.52 -15.01
CA GLY A 655 11.52 -11.26 -15.73
C GLY A 655 12.00 -11.40 -17.18
N ALA A 656 12.68 -12.49 -17.55
CA ALA A 656 13.06 -12.78 -18.94
C ALA A 656 11.98 -13.52 -19.72
N LEU A 657 11.03 -14.17 -19.02
CA LEU A 657 10.06 -15.10 -19.62
C LEU A 657 8.65 -14.53 -19.72
N THR A 658 8.19 -13.83 -18.68
CA THR A 658 6.88 -13.18 -18.68
C THR A 658 6.68 -12.22 -19.84
N PRO A 659 7.69 -11.48 -20.33
CA PRO A 659 7.51 -10.64 -21.51
C PRO A 659 7.12 -11.39 -22.79
N ILE A 660 7.65 -12.60 -22.98
CA ILE A 660 7.31 -13.47 -24.11
C ILE A 660 5.82 -13.80 -24.06
N LEU A 661 5.32 -14.20 -22.89
CA LEU A 661 3.91 -14.54 -22.68
C LEU A 661 2.98 -13.32 -22.83
N TYR A 662 3.39 -12.14 -22.37
CA TYR A 662 2.59 -10.91 -22.51
C TYR A 662 2.40 -10.49 -23.97
N GLN A 663 3.36 -10.78 -24.84
CA GLN A 663 3.21 -10.59 -26.29
C GLN A 663 2.51 -11.76 -27.00
N GLY A 664 1.94 -12.72 -26.24
CA GLY A 664 1.23 -13.86 -26.80
C GLY A 664 2.14 -14.89 -27.47
N ALA A 665 3.46 -14.80 -27.29
CA ALA A 665 4.43 -15.77 -27.81
C ALA A 665 4.65 -16.92 -26.82
N ILE A 666 5.25 -18.01 -27.31
CA ILE A 666 5.54 -19.23 -26.56
C ILE A 666 7.04 -19.28 -26.22
N PRO A 667 7.44 -19.28 -24.94
CA PRO A 667 8.83 -19.55 -24.58
C PRO A 667 9.15 -21.03 -24.82
N VAL A 668 10.20 -21.29 -25.58
CA VAL A 668 10.73 -22.64 -25.85
C VAL A 668 12.06 -22.78 -25.14
N PHE A 669 12.14 -23.70 -24.18
CA PHE A 669 13.30 -23.81 -23.30
C PHE A 669 14.39 -24.69 -23.92
N ALA A 670 15.60 -24.13 -24.05
CA ALA A 670 16.82 -24.85 -24.37
C ALA A 670 17.54 -25.33 -23.10
N GLU A 671 18.23 -26.46 -23.21
CA GLU A 671 19.18 -26.90 -22.19
C GLU A 671 20.35 -25.92 -22.06
N VAL A 672 21.04 -26.00 -20.93
CA VAL A 672 22.22 -25.19 -20.64
C VAL A 672 23.46 -26.07 -20.54
N ASP A 673 24.62 -25.48 -20.81
CA ASP A 673 25.88 -26.10 -20.47
C ASP A 673 26.03 -26.23 -18.94
N PRO A 674 26.32 -27.41 -18.38
CA PRO A 674 26.39 -27.60 -16.94
C PRO A 674 27.45 -26.77 -16.22
N GLN A 675 28.50 -26.33 -16.92
CA GLN A 675 29.60 -25.58 -16.31
C GLN A 675 29.28 -24.09 -16.22
N THR A 676 28.75 -23.51 -17.29
CA THR A 676 28.49 -22.07 -17.43
C THR A 676 27.05 -21.68 -17.07
N LEU A 677 26.12 -22.64 -17.10
CA LEU A 677 24.68 -22.45 -16.97
C LEU A 677 24.06 -21.57 -18.08
N ASN A 678 24.83 -21.28 -19.12
CA ASN A 678 24.38 -20.57 -20.32
C ASN A 678 23.90 -21.55 -21.39
N VAL A 679 23.01 -21.09 -22.27
CA VAL A 679 22.63 -21.83 -23.48
C VAL A 679 23.78 -21.84 -24.49
N THR A 680 23.85 -22.89 -25.30
CA THR A 680 24.84 -23.03 -26.37
C THR A 680 24.16 -22.98 -27.73
N ALA A 681 24.92 -22.78 -28.80
CA ALA A 681 24.38 -22.88 -30.16
C ALA A 681 23.72 -24.25 -30.40
N ALA A 682 24.32 -25.34 -29.90
CA ALA A 682 23.78 -26.68 -30.05
C ALA A 682 22.44 -26.87 -29.31
N SER A 683 22.32 -26.38 -28.07
CA SER A 683 21.06 -26.52 -27.33
C SER A 683 19.95 -25.63 -27.89
N ILE A 684 20.30 -24.48 -28.48
CA ILE A 684 19.37 -23.61 -29.22
C ILE A 684 18.90 -24.28 -30.51
N ASP A 685 19.81 -24.79 -31.36
CA ASP A 685 19.48 -25.39 -32.67
C ASP A 685 18.49 -26.54 -32.51
N ALA A 686 18.64 -27.36 -31.47
CA ALA A 686 17.73 -28.46 -31.13
C ALA A 686 16.29 -28.01 -30.80
N CYS A 687 16.08 -26.73 -30.49
CA CYS A 687 14.78 -26.16 -30.15
C CYS A 687 14.15 -25.33 -31.28
N LEU A 688 14.90 -25.05 -32.34
CA LEU A 688 14.43 -24.20 -33.43
C LEU A 688 13.33 -24.89 -34.24
N SER A 689 12.41 -24.07 -34.78
CA SER A 689 11.32 -24.50 -35.65
C SER A 689 10.97 -23.40 -36.66
N GLU A 690 10.07 -23.70 -37.59
CA GLU A 690 9.53 -22.69 -38.51
C GLU A 690 8.75 -21.58 -37.80
N ARG A 691 8.31 -21.81 -36.55
CA ARG A 691 7.64 -20.80 -35.71
C ARG A 691 8.60 -19.96 -34.88
N THR A 692 9.90 -20.28 -34.87
CA THR A 692 10.86 -19.54 -34.06
C THR A 692 11.05 -18.14 -34.61
N LYS A 693 10.59 -17.15 -33.86
CA LYS A 693 10.63 -15.74 -34.22
C LYS A 693 11.85 -15.02 -33.67
N ALA A 694 12.38 -15.47 -32.54
CA ALA A 694 13.54 -14.89 -31.90
C ALA A 694 14.23 -15.88 -30.96
N ILE A 695 15.47 -15.57 -30.58
CA ILE A 695 16.21 -16.23 -29.51
C ILE A 695 16.47 -15.20 -28.41
N VAL A 696 16.23 -15.53 -27.15
CA VAL A 696 16.63 -14.74 -25.98
C VAL A 696 17.75 -15.49 -25.25
N VAL A 697 18.95 -14.93 -25.24
CA VAL A 697 20.08 -15.47 -24.47
C VAL A 697 20.25 -14.66 -23.19
N THR A 698 20.34 -15.30 -22.03
CA THR A 698 20.65 -14.64 -20.76
C THR A 698 22.12 -14.87 -20.42
N HIS A 699 22.88 -13.80 -20.22
CA HIS A 699 24.27 -13.87 -19.78
C HIS A 699 24.35 -14.05 -18.27
N LEU A 700 24.26 -15.30 -17.81
CA LEU A 700 24.16 -15.63 -16.39
C LEU A 700 25.43 -15.25 -15.61
N PHE A 701 25.22 -14.77 -14.39
CA PHE A 701 26.24 -14.45 -13.39
C PHE A 701 27.27 -13.40 -13.80
N GLY A 702 27.09 -12.74 -14.95
CA GLY A 702 28.05 -11.82 -15.53
C GLY A 702 29.01 -12.46 -16.53
N SER A 703 28.75 -13.71 -16.93
CA SER A 703 29.47 -14.39 -18.01
C SER A 703 28.69 -14.33 -19.32
N ALA A 704 29.38 -14.02 -20.42
CA ALA A 704 28.80 -14.07 -21.75
C ALA A 704 28.41 -15.52 -22.13
N CYS A 705 27.38 -15.66 -22.97
CA CYS A 705 27.17 -16.90 -23.70
C CYS A 705 28.26 -17.04 -24.78
N GLU A 706 28.36 -18.20 -25.42
CA GLU A 706 29.25 -18.43 -26.57
C GLU A 706 28.71 -17.70 -27.83
N MET A 707 28.79 -16.37 -27.82
CA MET A 707 28.08 -15.51 -28.76
C MET A 707 28.53 -15.70 -30.20
N ALA A 708 29.80 -16.03 -30.45
CA ALA A 708 30.29 -16.29 -31.81
C ALA A 708 29.49 -17.41 -32.51
N GLU A 709 29.36 -18.57 -31.87
CA GLU A 709 28.64 -19.70 -32.45
C GLU A 709 27.12 -19.49 -32.43
N ILE A 710 26.58 -18.84 -31.40
CA ILE A 710 25.14 -18.52 -31.32
C ILE A 710 24.76 -17.56 -32.45
N MET A 711 25.55 -16.50 -32.69
CA MET A 711 25.29 -15.54 -33.76
C MET A 711 25.44 -16.18 -35.13
N LYS A 712 26.43 -17.06 -35.33
CA LYS A 712 26.59 -17.83 -36.57
C LYS A 712 25.37 -18.70 -36.87
N LEU A 713 24.86 -19.43 -35.87
CA LEU A 713 23.63 -20.21 -35.98
C LEU A 713 22.44 -19.29 -36.33
N ALA A 714 22.23 -18.24 -35.53
CA ALA A 714 21.10 -17.33 -35.68
C ALA A 714 21.09 -16.65 -37.06
N GLN A 715 22.24 -16.21 -37.56
CA GLN A 715 22.41 -15.63 -38.90
C GLN A 715 22.10 -16.64 -40.01
N SER A 716 22.58 -17.89 -39.88
CA SER A 716 22.29 -18.95 -40.86
C SER A 716 20.78 -19.25 -40.99
N ARG A 717 20.04 -19.03 -39.90
CA ARG A 717 18.58 -19.22 -39.82
C ARG A 717 17.78 -17.92 -40.00
N LYS A 718 18.45 -16.77 -40.07
CA LYS A 718 17.86 -15.41 -40.11
C LYS A 718 16.93 -15.12 -38.91
N ILE A 719 17.30 -15.60 -37.73
CA ILE A 719 16.55 -15.41 -36.49
C ILE A 719 17.22 -14.30 -35.68
N PRO A 720 16.50 -13.24 -35.26
CA PRO A 720 17.06 -12.20 -34.41
C PRO A 720 17.38 -12.73 -33.01
N VAL A 721 18.44 -12.19 -32.41
CA VAL A 721 18.88 -12.53 -31.05
C VAL A 721 18.65 -11.33 -30.14
N ILE A 722 17.99 -11.55 -29.00
CA ILE A 722 17.89 -10.61 -27.88
C ILE A 722 18.88 -11.06 -26.81
N GLU A 723 19.76 -10.16 -26.39
CA GLU A 723 20.70 -10.40 -25.30
C GLU A 723 20.14 -9.86 -23.99
N ASP A 724 19.74 -10.73 -23.06
CA ASP A 724 19.47 -10.38 -21.68
C ASP A 724 20.77 -10.27 -20.89
N CYS A 725 21.26 -9.04 -20.80
CA CYS A 725 22.47 -8.62 -20.11
C CYS A 725 22.20 -8.12 -18.69
N ALA A 726 21.03 -8.44 -18.11
CA ALA A 726 20.64 -7.96 -16.79
C ALA A 726 21.64 -8.30 -15.67
N GLN A 727 22.58 -9.23 -15.90
CA GLN A 727 23.59 -9.65 -14.94
C GLN A 727 25.03 -9.39 -15.43
N ALA A 728 25.22 -8.75 -16.58
CA ALA A 728 26.48 -8.79 -17.31
C ALA A 728 26.92 -7.41 -17.84
N PHE A 729 26.77 -6.34 -17.05
CA PHE A 729 27.29 -5.03 -17.42
C PHE A 729 28.79 -5.09 -17.71
N LEU A 730 29.18 -4.53 -18.85
CA LEU A 730 30.56 -4.49 -19.36
C LEU A 730 31.24 -5.85 -19.55
N ALA A 731 30.50 -6.97 -19.49
CA ALA A 731 31.04 -8.26 -19.86
C ALA A 731 31.42 -8.27 -21.34
N ARG A 732 32.47 -9.01 -21.66
CA ARG A 732 33.00 -9.09 -23.03
C ARG A 732 33.19 -10.54 -23.46
N SER A 733 33.06 -10.76 -24.75
CA SER A 733 33.47 -11.99 -25.45
C SER A 733 34.25 -11.54 -26.67
N ASP A 734 35.45 -12.09 -26.88
CA ASP A 734 36.36 -11.71 -27.97
C ASP A 734 36.59 -10.18 -28.09
N GLY A 735 36.70 -9.50 -26.94
CA GLY A 735 36.90 -8.05 -26.86
C GLY A 735 35.66 -7.19 -27.14
N GLN A 736 34.54 -7.76 -27.57
CA GLN A 736 33.27 -7.05 -27.82
C GLN A 736 32.32 -7.14 -26.61
N TYR A 737 31.63 -6.05 -26.28
CA TYR A 737 30.68 -6.02 -25.17
C TYR A 737 29.41 -6.84 -25.43
N VAL A 738 28.95 -7.56 -24.42
CA VAL A 738 27.60 -8.18 -24.46
C VAL A 738 26.52 -7.11 -24.55
N GLY A 739 25.40 -7.47 -25.19
CA GLY A 739 24.31 -6.55 -25.54
C GLY A 739 24.54 -5.82 -26.86
N THR A 740 25.64 -6.10 -27.55
CA THR A 740 26.00 -5.49 -28.84
C THR A 740 26.14 -6.51 -29.98
N PHE A 741 26.05 -7.81 -29.68
CA PHE A 741 26.18 -8.88 -30.67
C PHE A 741 24.86 -9.14 -31.39
N GLY A 742 23.79 -9.24 -30.60
CA GLY A 742 22.44 -9.49 -31.05
C GLY A 742 21.79 -8.24 -31.63
N THR A 743 20.52 -8.39 -31.96
CA THR A 743 19.71 -7.32 -32.54
C THR A 743 19.32 -6.28 -31.49
N ILE A 744 19.06 -6.72 -30.25
CA ILE A 744 18.65 -5.87 -29.13
C ILE A 744 19.31 -6.38 -27.84
N GLY A 745 19.93 -5.49 -27.06
CA GLY A 745 20.48 -5.78 -25.74
C GLY A 745 19.63 -5.20 -24.61
N CYS A 746 19.46 -5.94 -23.52
CA CYS A 746 18.61 -5.58 -22.38
C CYS A 746 19.40 -5.59 -21.08
N PHE A 747 19.31 -4.52 -20.30
CA PHE A 747 20.02 -4.34 -19.04
C PHE A 747 19.04 -4.01 -17.91
N SER A 748 19.43 -4.36 -16.67
CA SER A 748 18.64 -4.10 -15.47
C SER A 748 19.43 -3.23 -14.51
N THR A 749 18.79 -2.21 -13.93
CA THR A 749 19.37 -1.40 -12.86
C THR A 749 18.65 -1.66 -11.53
N GLN A 750 18.19 -2.90 -11.34
CA GLN A 750 17.59 -3.35 -10.08
C GLN A 750 18.61 -3.31 -8.93
N GLN A 751 18.13 -3.23 -7.69
CA GLN A 751 18.93 -3.08 -6.46
C GLN A 751 20.14 -4.02 -6.31
N GLY A 752 20.17 -5.19 -6.93
CA GLY A 752 21.30 -6.14 -6.85
C GLY A 752 22.29 -6.10 -8.02
N LYS A 753 22.14 -5.22 -9.02
CA LYS A 753 22.96 -5.22 -10.27
C LYS A 753 24.25 -4.40 -10.14
N HIS A 754 25.17 -4.47 -11.10
CA HIS A 754 26.45 -3.74 -11.03
C HIS A 754 26.28 -2.23 -10.82
N MET A 755 25.30 -1.64 -11.51
CA MET A 755 24.76 -0.31 -11.21
C MET A 755 23.28 -0.41 -10.81
N THR A 756 22.76 0.55 -10.05
CA THR A 756 21.37 0.49 -9.54
C THR A 756 20.64 1.84 -9.55
N THR A 757 19.32 1.76 -9.73
CA THR A 757 18.36 2.85 -9.49
C THR A 757 17.25 2.41 -8.53
N GLY A 758 17.48 1.34 -7.76
CA GLY A 758 16.46 0.59 -7.02
C GLY A 758 15.67 -0.32 -7.96
N GLU A 759 14.96 0.29 -8.92
CA GLU A 759 14.31 -0.37 -10.05
C GLU A 759 14.59 0.41 -11.34
N GLY A 760 14.79 -0.29 -12.44
CA GLY A 760 15.04 0.30 -13.76
C GLY A 760 15.66 -0.69 -14.76
N GLY A 761 15.77 -0.26 -16.01
CA GLY A 761 16.41 -1.01 -17.08
C GLY A 761 16.81 -0.11 -18.25
N ILE A 762 17.59 -0.67 -19.17
CA ILE A 762 18.05 0.00 -20.38
C ILE A 762 17.96 -0.99 -21.53
N VAL A 763 17.49 -0.55 -22.69
CA VAL A 763 17.47 -1.34 -23.92
C VAL A 763 18.30 -0.66 -24.99
N VAL A 764 19.09 -1.42 -25.75
CA VAL A 764 20.02 -0.90 -26.76
C VAL A 764 19.86 -1.59 -28.11
N SER A 765 20.11 -0.87 -29.20
CA SER A 765 20.16 -1.46 -30.56
C SER A 765 20.95 -0.59 -31.52
N ASN A 766 21.51 -1.23 -32.56
CA ASN A 766 22.15 -0.60 -33.70
C ASN A 766 21.22 -0.46 -34.93
N ASP A 767 20.02 -1.03 -34.86
CA ASP A 767 18.99 -0.93 -35.90
C ASP A 767 18.07 0.26 -35.60
N ASP A 768 18.03 1.23 -36.52
CA ASP A 768 17.29 2.47 -36.34
C ASP A 768 15.75 2.24 -36.32
N ALA A 769 15.25 1.23 -37.04
CA ALA A 769 13.83 0.90 -37.07
C ALA A 769 13.39 0.23 -35.77
N LEU A 770 14.19 -0.70 -35.25
CA LEU A 770 13.94 -1.31 -33.94
C LEU A 770 14.11 -0.30 -32.82
N ALA A 771 15.15 0.54 -32.85
CA ALA A 771 15.32 1.65 -31.92
C ALA A 771 14.10 2.56 -31.88
N ARG A 772 13.53 2.89 -33.05
CA ARG A 772 12.30 3.66 -33.11
C ARG A 772 11.12 2.92 -32.47
N ARG A 773 10.93 1.64 -32.76
CA ARG A 773 9.85 0.83 -32.14
C ARG A 773 10.02 0.71 -30.62
N MET A 774 11.25 0.57 -30.12
CA MET A 774 11.56 0.54 -28.68
C MET A 774 11.15 1.85 -28.00
N PHE A 775 11.58 2.99 -28.55
CA PHE A 775 11.20 4.31 -28.07
C PHE A 775 9.69 4.49 -28.00
N LEU A 776 8.99 4.10 -29.07
CA LEU A 776 7.53 4.17 -29.13
C LEU A 776 6.91 3.27 -28.04
N PHE A 777 7.31 2.01 -27.93
CA PHE A 777 6.74 1.08 -26.95
C PHE A 777 6.89 1.56 -25.50
N ILE A 778 8.04 2.14 -25.13
CA ILE A 778 8.25 2.75 -23.80
C ILE A 778 7.26 3.90 -23.54
N ASN A 779 6.87 4.60 -24.59
CA ASN A 779 6.06 5.82 -24.56
C ASN A 779 4.58 5.59 -24.91
N LYS A 780 4.03 4.40 -24.66
CA LYS A 780 2.63 4.07 -25.03
C LYS A 780 2.38 4.22 -26.54
N ALA A 781 3.39 3.91 -27.36
CA ALA A 781 3.41 4.08 -28.81
C ALA A 781 3.20 5.52 -29.27
N TRP A 782 3.39 6.51 -28.40
CA TRP A 782 3.26 7.92 -28.73
C TRP A 782 4.56 8.47 -29.33
N GLY A 783 4.49 8.96 -30.58
CA GLY A 783 5.62 9.52 -31.32
C GLY A 783 6.00 10.94 -30.91
N TYR A 784 6.57 11.16 -29.72
CA TYR A 784 7.08 12.48 -29.35
C TYR A 784 8.08 13.00 -30.41
N GLY A 785 7.82 14.19 -30.95
CA GLY A 785 8.61 14.82 -32.01
C GLY A 785 8.07 14.60 -33.44
N ASP A 786 7.09 13.73 -33.62
CA ASP A 786 6.47 13.50 -34.94
C ASP A 786 5.54 14.65 -35.31
N ALA A 787 5.38 14.93 -36.61
CA ALA A 787 4.51 16.01 -37.08
C ALA A 787 3.02 15.79 -36.75
N LYS A 788 2.61 14.52 -36.67
CA LYS A 788 1.24 14.07 -36.33
C LYS A 788 1.32 12.81 -35.46
N PRO A 789 1.62 12.96 -34.15
CA PRO A 789 1.77 11.82 -33.25
C PRO A 789 0.42 11.13 -33.01
N ASP A 790 0.46 9.81 -32.88
CA ASP A 790 -0.68 8.97 -32.49
C ASP A 790 -0.17 7.82 -31.60
N HIS A 791 -1.06 6.96 -31.12
CA HIS A 791 -0.77 5.68 -30.49
C HIS A 791 -0.66 4.59 -31.58
N TYR A 792 0.55 4.38 -32.11
CA TYR A 792 0.75 3.56 -33.32
C TYR A 792 0.49 2.05 -33.15
N PHE A 793 0.62 1.50 -31.95
CA PHE A 793 0.40 0.08 -31.66
C PHE A 793 0.21 -0.17 -30.15
N LEU A 794 -0.24 -1.37 -29.78
CA LEU A 794 -0.44 -1.74 -28.38
C LEU A 794 0.88 -1.70 -27.60
N SER A 795 0.90 -0.92 -26.53
CA SER A 795 2.12 -0.67 -25.77
C SER A 795 1.80 -0.16 -24.37
N LEU A 796 2.79 -0.28 -23.49
CA LEU A 796 2.67 0.09 -22.08
C LEU A 796 3.37 1.42 -21.80
N ASN A 797 3.23 1.90 -20.57
CA ASN A 797 4.03 3.01 -20.08
C ASN A 797 5.21 2.47 -19.28
N TYR A 798 6.38 2.42 -19.92
CA TYR A 798 7.62 1.98 -19.28
C TYR A 798 8.63 3.10 -19.10
N ARG A 799 8.20 4.37 -19.14
CA ARG A 799 9.07 5.51 -18.87
C ARG A 799 9.68 5.41 -17.46
N ILE A 800 10.97 5.68 -17.38
CA ILE A 800 11.67 5.93 -16.13
C ILE A 800 11.51 7.41 -15.71
N SER A 801 11.68 7.74 -14.43
CA SER A 801 11.69 9.13 -13.93
C SER A 801 13.07 9.79 -14.06
N GLU A 802 13.10 11.13 -14.07
CA GLU A 802 14.37 11.87 -14.04
C GLU A 802 15.18 11.64 -12.76
N LEU A 803 14.50 11.30 -11.65
CA LEU A 803 15.16 10.94 -10.39
C LEU A 803 15.99 9.66 -10.56
N GLN A 804 15.40 8.64 -11.17
CA GLN A 804 16.11 7.40 -11.50
C GLN A 804 17.19 7.66 -12.57
N GLY A 805 16.91 8.50 -13.58
CA GLY A 805 17.89 8.91 -14.58
C GLY A 805 19.13 9.56 -13.95
N ALA A 806 18.96 10.43 -12.96
CA ALA A 806 20.06 11.06 -12.23
C ALA A 806 20.88 10.05 -11.41
N VAL A 807 20.22 9.14 -10.69
CA VAL A 807 20.94 8.08 -9.94
C VAL A 807 21.71 7.17 -10.90
N ALA A 808 21.10 6.74 -11.99
CA ALA A 808 21.77 5.92 -13.00
C ALA A 808 22.97 6.64 -13.62
N LEU A 809 22.86 7.94 -13.88
CA LEU A 809 23.96 8.73 -14.43
C LEU A 809 25.16 8.77 -13.48
N ALA A 810 24.94 9.02 -12.18
CA ALA A 810 26.02 8.95 -11.19
C ALA A 810 26.62 7.53 -11.06
N GLN A 811 25.78 6.50 -11.11
CA GLN A 811 26.24 5.11 -11.04
C GLN A 811 26.99 4.67 -12.30
N LEU A 812 26.65 5.19 -13.47
CA LEU A 812 27.33 4.89 -14.73
C LEU A 812 28.80 5.32 -14.68
N GLU A 813 29.10 6.47 -14.06
CA GLU A 813 30.49 6.94 -13.86
C GLU A 813 31.32 6.01 -12.97
N LYS A 814 30.67 5.24 -12.09
CA LYS A 814 31.32 4.30 -11.17
C LYS A 814 31.47 2.89 -11.77
N LEU A 815 30.72 2.59 -12.83
CA LEU A 815 30.47 1.22 -13.31
C LEU A 815 31.75 0.46 -13.68
N GLU A 816 32.67 1.09 -14.42
CA GLU A 816 33.95 0.46 -14.81
C GLU A 816 34.74 0.03 -13.58
N SER A 817 34.93 0.95 -12.62
CA SER A 817 35.66 0.66 -11.38
C SER A 817 35.00 -0.42 -10.51
N VAL A 818 33.66 -0.49 -10.53
CA VAL A 818 32.89 -1.54 -9.83
C VAL A 818 33.15 -2.90 -10.47
N VAL A 819 33.13 -2.98 -11.79
CA VAL A 819 33.43 -4.20 -12.53
C VAL A 819 34.88 -4.63 -12.32
N GLU A 820 35.85 -3.72 -12.45
CA GLU A 820 37.27 -4.00 -12.22
C GLU A 820 37.53 -4.59 -10.83
N ARG A 821 36.95 -4.01 -9.77
CA ARG A 821 37.09 -4.54 -8.41
C ARG A 821 36.47 -5.91 -8.23
N ARG A 822 35.32 -6.17 -8.87
CA ARG A 822 34.66 -7.49 -8.83
C ARG A 822 35.49 -8.55 -9.53
N VAL A 823 36.06 -8.23 -10.69
CA VAL A 823 36.95 -9.11 -11.46
C VAL A 823 38.21 -9.40 -10.67
N ALA A 824 38.90 -8.37 -10.18
CA ALA A 824 40.15 -8.55 -9.43
C ALA A 824 39.97 -9.40 -8.16
N ALA A 825 38.87 -9.20 -7.43
CA ALA A 825 38.55 -10.02 -6.26
C ALA A 825 38.26 -11.49 -6.67
N ALA A 826 37.56 -11.69 -7.78
CA ALA A 826 37.18 -13.02 -8.25
C ALA A 826 38.38 -13.80 -8.76
N ASP A 827 39.31 -13.14 -9.45
CA ASP A 827 40.57 -13.73 -9.91
C ASP A 827 41.42 -14.19 -8.72
N LYS A 828 41.51 -13.37 -7.66
CA LYS A 828 42.19 -13.73 -6.41
C LYS A 828 41.57 -14.99 -5.78
N LEU A 829 40.25 -15.01 -5.58
CA LEU A 829 39.57 -16.17 -5.01
C LEU A 829 39.71 -17.41 -5.93
N THR A 830 39.64 -17.22 -7.24
CA THR A 830 39.82 -18.31 -8.22
C THR A 830 41.20 -18.95 -8.09
N ASN A 831 42.25 -18.14 -7.95
CA ASN A 831 43.61 -18.64 -7.78
C ASN A 831 43.80 -19.36 -6.43
N MET A 832 43.17 -18.89 -5.36
CA MET A 832 43.24 -19.54 -4.05
C MET A 832 42.51 -20.89 -4.01
N LEU A 833 41.45 -21.05 -4.81
CA LEU A 833 40.66 -22.28 -4.88
C LEU A 833 41.14 -23.25 -5.97
N ALA A 834 42.12 -22.86 -6.78
CA ALA A 834 42.62 -23.66 -7.89
C ALA A 834 43.23 -24.97 -7.40
N GLY A 835 42.82 -26.09 -7.99
CA GLY A 835 43.37 -27.42 -7.72
C GLY A 835 42.73 -28.18 -6.55
N ILE A 836 41.72 -27.61 -5.87
CA ILE A 836 40.96 -28.33 -4.84
C ILE A 836 40.16 -29.48 -5.49
N PRO A 837 40.38 -30.76 -5.09
CA PRO A 837 39.67 -31.90 -5.68
C PRO A 837 38.14 -31.77 -5.52
N GLY A 838 37.41 -32.09 -6.59
CA GLY A 838 35.94 -32.00 -6.61
C GLY A 838 35.37 -30.58 -6.71
N LEU A 839 36.21 -29.54 -6.72
CA LEU A 839 35.77 -28.14 -6.83
C LEU A 839 36.28 -27.51 -8.13
N LYS A 840 35.37 -26.91 -8.90
CA LYS A 840 35.70 -26.15 -10.11
C LYS A 840 35.25 -24.70 -9.96
N THR A 841 36.16 -23.78 -10.25
CA THR A 841 35.91 -22.34 -10.26
C THR A 841 35.20 -21.88 -11.54
N PRO A 842 34.64 -20.65 -11.58
CA PRO A 842 34.06 -20.09 -12.80
C PRO A 842 35.03 -20.18 -13.99
N ARG A 843 34.54 -20.67 -15.13
CA ARG A 843 35.31 -20.72 -16.38
C ARG A 843 35.24 -19.37 -17.09
N VAL A 844 36.40 -18.83 -17.47
CA VAL A 844 36.53 -17.61 -18.27
C VAL A 844 37.33 -17.93 -19.52
N GLU A 845 36.73 -17.76 -20.70
CA GLU A 845 37.41 -18.02 -21.97
C GLU A 845 38.51 -16.98 -22.23
N PRO A 846 39.59 -17.36 -22.92
CA PRO A 846 40.58 -16.39 -23.41
C PRO A 846 39.91 -15.26 -24.20
N GLY A 847 40.23 -14.01 -23.86
CA GLY A 847 39.64 -12.83 -24.52
C GLY A 847 38.24 -12.44 -24.03
N ALA A 848 37.64 -13.20 -23.11
CA ALA A 848 36.40 -12.85 -22.44
C ALA A 848 36.64 -12.11 -21.11
N VAL A 849 35.63 -11.34 -20.68
CA VAL A 849 35.59 -10.70 -19.36
C VAL A 849 34.30 -11.12 -18.66
N HIS A 850 34.45 -11.90 -17.59
CA HIS A 850 33.36 -12.26 -16.68
C HIS A 850 33.22 -11.16 -15.62
N THR A 851 32.05 -10.53 -15.46
CA THR A 851 31.91 -9.36 -14.56
C THR A 851 31.35 -9.66 -13.18
N TYR A 852 31.03 -10.91 -12.90
CA TYR A 852 30.69 -11.43 -11.57
C TYR A 852 29.56 -10.65 -10.89
N TRP A 853 28.35 -10.84 -11.40
CA TRP A 853 27.15 -10.58 -10.61
C TRP A 853 27.06 -11.55 -9.42
N LYS A 854 27.48 -12.80 -9.63
CA LYS A 854 27.70 -13.82 -8.61
C LYS A 854 29.01 -14.56 -8.89
N TYR A 855 29.54 -15.20 -7.87
CA TYR A 855 30.70 -16.08 -7.98
C TYR A 855 30.22 -17.52 -7.77
N CYS A 856 30.28 -18.35 -8.80
CA CYS A 856 29.65 -19.67 -8.82
C CYS A 856 30.70 -20.78 -8.87
N LEU A 857 30.63 -21.70 -7.92
CA LEU A 857 31.47 -22.90 -7.91
C LEU A 857 30.68 -24.08 -8.45
N ASN A 858 31.34 -24.98 -9.17
CA ASN A 858 30.81 -26.29 -9.52
C ASN A 858 31.40 -27.32 -8.55
N VAL A 859 30.53 -28.08 -7.89
CA VAL A 859 30.88 -29.03 -6.82
C VAL A 859 30.52 -30.44 -7.27
N ASP A 860 31.53 -31.30 -7.38
CA ASP A 860 31.38 -32.70 -7.78
C ASP A 860 30.99 -33.55 -6.56
N ASP A 861 29.76 -34.06 -6.57
CA ASP A 861 29.19 -34.84 -5.48
C ASP A 861 29.77 -36.27 -5.38
N SER A 862 30.52 -36.72 -6.39
CA SER A 862 31.27 -37.97 -6.35
C SER A 862 32.57 -37.86 -5.54
N VAL A 863 33.07 -36.64 -5.34
CA VAL A 863 34.31 -36.36 -4.58
C VAL A 863 33.98 -35.67 -3.24
N ILE A 864 32.96 -34.81 -3.22
CA ILE A 864 32.56 -34.02 -2.05
C ILE A 864 31.18 -34.52 -1.59
N ARG A 865 31.12 -35.12 -0.40
CA ARG A 865 29.89 -35.63 0.21
C ARG A 865 28.81 -34.56 0.27
N ASP A 866 27.62 -34.95 -0.19
CA ASP A 866 26.42 -34.09 -0.34
C ASP A 866 26.61 -32.91 -1.33
N GLY A 867 27.69 -32.89 -2.11
CA GLY A 867 27.96 -31.92 -3.18
C GLY A 867 27.81 -30.46 -2.74
N ALA A 868 27.20 -29.65 -3.61
CA ALA A 868 26.95 -28.23 -3.35
C ALA A 868 26.12 -27.99 -2.07
N ILE A 869 25.21 -28.91 -1.71
CA ILE A 869 24.36 -28.80 -0.52
C ILE A 869 25.19 -28.98 0.75
N GLY A 870 26.05 -30.01 0.79
CA GLY A 870 26.96 -30.27 1.89
C GLY A 870 27.90 -29.09 2.12
N LEU A 871 28.54 -28.62 1.05
CA LEU A 871 29.46 -27.50 1.11
C LEU A 871 28.76 -26.20 1.57
N ALA A 872 27.58 -25.88 1.01
CA ALA A 872 26.80 -24.71 1.43
C ALA A 872 26.47 -24.72 2.93
N LYS A 873 26.15 -25.89 3.48
CA LYS A 873 25.82 -26.06 4.90
C LYS A 873 27.02 -25.71 5.79
N LEU A 874 28.20 -26.25 5.50
CA LEU A 874 29.40 -25.95 6.29
C LEU A 874 29.83 -24.49 6.17
N LEU A 875 29.73 -23.91 4.97
CA LEU A 875 30.00 -22.48 4.76
C LEU A 875 29.04 -21.60 5.57
N LYS A 876 27.75 -21.97 5.61
CA LYS A 876 26.76 -21.27 6.44
C LYS A 876 27.10 -21.33 7.92
N ASP A 877 27.54 -22.48 8.42
CA ASP A 877 27.96 -22.66 9.82
C ASP A 877 29.20 -21.80 10.16
N ARG A 878 30.03 -21.48 9.16
CA ARG A 878 31.17 -20.55 9.23
C ARG A 878 30.81 -19.10 8.94
N GLY A 879 29.52 -18.79 8.82
CA GLY A 879 29.04 -17.45 8.58
C GLY A 879 29.33 -16.91 7.17
N ILE A 880 29.51 -17.78 6.18
CA ILE A 880 29.66 -17.40 4.76
C ILE A 880 28.33 -17.64 4.04
N MET A 881 27.74 -16.57 3.52
CA MET A 881 26.54 -16.69 2.70
C MET A 881 26.83 -17.46 1.41
N SER A 882 26.08 -18.53 1.19
CA SER A 882 26.08 -19.31 -0.05
C SER A 882 24.69 -19.90 -0.27
N ALA A 883 24.36 -20.19 -1.53
CA ALA A 883 23.14 -20.88 -1.90
C ALA A 883 23.48 -22.12 -2.72
N PRO A 884 23.09 -23.32 -2.28
CA PRO A 884 23.13 -24.46 -3.18
C PRO A 884 22.07 -24.19 -4.24
N ARG A 885 22.48 -24.15 -5.51
CA ARG A 885 21.69 -23.79 -6.70
C ARG A 885 21.38 -22.29 -6.84
N TYR A 886 21.26 -21.86 -8.10
CA TYR A 886 20.85 -20.49 -8.43
C TYR A 886 19.33 -20.28 -8.31
N ILE A 887 18.54 -21.20 -8.85
CA ILE A 887 17.08 -21.23 -8.73
C ILE A 887 16.65 -22.58 -8.14
N GLN A 888 15.62 -22.56 -7.31
CA GLN A 888 15.13 -23.77 -6.62
C GLN A 888 14.54 -24.80 -7.60
N LYS A 889 13.90 -24.32 -8.67
CA LYS A 889 13.38 -25.14 -9.77
C LYS A 889 13.50 -24.36 -11.08
N PRO A 890 13.76 -25.05 -12.21
CA PRO A 890 13.71 -24.44 -13.54
C PRO A 890 12.39 -23.72 -13.79
N ALA A 891 12.42 -22.68 -14.62
CA ALA A 891 11.28 -21.81 -14.80
C ALA A 891 10.03 -22.56 -15.33
N PHE A 892 10.21 -23.52 -16.23
CA PHE A 892 9.12 -24.35 -16.74
C PHE A 892 8.42 -25.21 -15.67
N MET A 893 9.02 -25.40 -14.48
CA MET A 893 8.38 -26.08 -13.34
C MET A 893 7.57 -25.12 -12.46
N CYS A 894 7.53 -23.83 -12.79
CA CYS A 894 6.64 -22.87 -12.14
C CYS A 894 5.18 -23.13 -12.52
N GLU A 895 4.27 -22.76 -11.61
CA GLU A 895 2.85 -23.06 -11.73
C GLU A 895 2.24 -22.53 -13.04
N ILE A 896 2.67 -21.35 -13.50
CA ILE A 896 2.21 -20.74 -14.75
C ILE A 896 2.43 -21.65 -15.97
N PHE A 897 3.54 -22.38 -16.03
CA PHE A 897 3.85 -23.29 -17.14
C PHE A 897 3.23 -24.67 -16.95
N GLN A 898 3.21 -25.17 -15.71
CA GLN A 898 2.65 -26.48 -15.38
C GLN A 898 1.12 -26.49 -15.50
N LYS A 899 0.45 -25.47 -14.97
CA LYS A 899 -1.01 -25.30 -15.09
C LYS A 899 -1.42 -24.57 -16.36
N ARG A 900 -0.47 -23.97 -17.07
CA ARG A 900 -0.68 -23.20 -18.31
C ARG A 900 -1.72 -22.09 -18.12
N ARG A 901 -1.76 -21.43 -16.96
CA ARG A 901 -2.76 -20.38 -16.65
C ARG A 901 -2.11 -19.00 -16.67
N THR A 902 -2.61 -18.11 -17.52
CA THR A 902 -2.04 -16.78 -17.74
C THR A 902 -2.98 -15.66 -17.29
N PHE A 903 -4.11 -15.47 -17.99
CA PHE A 903 -5.09 -14.42 -17.74
C PHE A 903 -6.35 -15.02 -17.11
N GLY A 904 -6.49 -14.90 -15.78
CA GLY A 904 -7.56 -15.58 -15.04
C GLY A 904 -7.45 -17.10 -15.16
N SER A 905 -8.46 -17.74 -15.76
CA SER A 905 -8.46 -19.18 -16.06
C SER A 905 -7.98 -19.52 -17.48
N SER A 906 -7.60 -18.52 -18.29
CA SER A 906 -7.18 -18.71 -19.68
C SER A 906 -5.89 -19.51 -19.79
N GLN A 907 -5.82 -20.34 -20.83
CA GLN A 907 -4.59 -21.03 -21.25
C GLN A 907 -3.87 -20.35 -22.42
N PHE A 908 -4.35 -19.21 -22.91
CA PHE A 908 -3.68 -18.46 -23.95
C PHE A 908 -2.35 -17.84 -23.44
N PRO A 909 -1.21 -17.89 -24.15
CA PRO A 909 -1.07 -18.36 -25.53
C PRO A 909 -0.74 -19.85 -25.66
N PHE A 910 -0.57 -20.62 -24.57
CA PHE A 910 -0.20 -22.04 -24.64
C PHE A 910 -1.14 -22.90 -25.49
N THR A 911 -2.40 -22.51 -25.66
CA THR A 911 -3.33 -23.15 -26.61
C THR A 911 -2.89 -23.10 -28.07
N LEU A 912 -1.96 -22.20 -28.42
CA LEU A 912 -1.40 -22.04 -29.77
C LEU A 912 -0.07 -22.77 -29.95
N ALA A 913 0.49 -23.31 -28.86
CA ALA A 913 1.80 -23.96 -28.86
C ALA A 913 1.72 -25.36 -29.45
N ARG A 914 2.84 -25.81 -30.03
CA ARG A 914 2.98 -27.20 -30.44
C ARG A 914 3.09 -28.12 -29.21
N PRO A 915 2.52 -29.34 -29.22
CA PRO A 915 2.58 -30.23 -28.06
C PRO A 915 3.99 -30.48 -27.52
N GLU A 916 4.97 -30.64 -28.42
CA GLU A 916 6.37 -30.91 -28.11
C GLU A 916 7.07 -29.76 -27.36
N VAL A 917 6.67 -28.50 -27.58
CA VAL A 917 7.28 -27.37 -26.84
C VAL A 917 6.71 -27.23 -25.43
N LEU A 918 5.59 -27.90 -25.14
CA LEU A 918 4.96 -27.93 -23.82
C LEU A 918 5.33 -29.19 -23.00
N ASP A 919 6.22 -30.03 -23.53
CA ASP A 919 6.81 -31.14 -22.79
C ASP A 919 7.95 -30.63 -21.90
N TYR A 920 7.65 -30.56 -20.61
CA TYR A 920 8.56 -30.13 -19.55
C TYR A 920 9.01 -31.30 -18.66
N SER A 921 8.98 -32.52 -19.20
CA SER A 921 9.50 -33.73 -18.55
C SER A 921 10.96 -33.55 -18.15
N LYS A 922 11.36 -34.10 -17.00
CA LYS A 922 12.73 -33.89 -16.49
C LYS A 922 13.77 -34.56 -17.39
N GLU A 923 13.36 -35.65 -18.02
CA GLU A 923 14.13 -36.48 -18.94
C GLU A 923 14.61 -35.69 -20.17
N ARG A 924 13.92 -34.60 -20.52
CA ARG A 924 14.29 -33.70 -21.60
C ARG A 924 15.34 -32.66 -21.21
N PHE A 925 15.54 -32.42 -19.91
CA PHE A 925 16.44 -31.38 -19.41
C PHE A 925 17.55 -31.91 -18.47
N PRO A 926 18.20 -33.05 -18.77
CA PRO A 926 19.19 -33.65 -17.87
C PRO A 926 20.36 -32.71 -17.56
N LEU A 927 20.83 -31.92 -18.53
CA LEU A 927 21.94 -30.98 -18.35
C LEU A 927 21.52 -29.80 -17.49
N THR A 928 20.30 -29.28 -17.65
CA THR A 928 19.75 -28.23 -16.79
C THR A 928 19.69 -28.66 -15.33
N PHE A 929 19.19 -29.87 -15.06
CA PHE A 929 19.13 -30.38 -13.69
C PHE A 929 20.51 -30.68 -13.12
N LYS A 930 21.45 -31.18 -13.95
CA LYS A 930 22.84 -31.34 -13.55
C LYS A 930 23.49 -30.01 -13.19
N ALA A 931 23.34 -28.99 -14.03
CA ALA A 931 23.87 -27.65 -13.79
C ALA A 931 23.37 -27.05 -12.47
N LEU A 932 22.07 -27.18 -12.19
CA LEU A 932 21.49 -26.73 -10.92
C LEU A 932 21.93 -27.59 -9.74
N HIS A 933 22.16 -28.88 -9.94
CA HIS A 933 22.62 -29.78 -8.89
C HIS A 933 24.04 -29.43 -8.43
N ASP A 934 24.94 -29.20 -9.37
CA ASP A 934 26.37 -29.07 -9.13
C ASP A 934 26.77 -27.65 -8.71
N VAL A 935 25.94 -26.63 -8.98
CA VAL A 935 26.31 -25.23 -8.71
C VAL A 935 26.11 -24.79 -7.25
N LEU A 936 27.14 -24.15 -6.70
CA LEU A 936 27.12 -23.41 -5.44
C LEU A 936 27.33 -21.92 -5.73
N VAL A 937 26.36 -21.10 -5.36
CA VAL A 937 26.36 -19.66 -5.67
C VAL A 937 26.79 -18.85 -4.45
N LEU A 938 27.89 -18.12 -4.57
CA LEU A 938 28.31 -17.12 -3.61
C LEU A 938 27.82 -15.72 -4.04
N PRO A 939 27.20 -14.96 -3.14
CA PRO A 939 26.95 -13.54 -3.39
C PRO A 939 28.29 -12.83 -3.67
N TRP A 940 28.38 -12.08 -4.78
CA TRP A 940 29.56 -11.28 -5.12
C TRP A 940 29.35 -9.76 -5.17
N ASN A 941 30.31 -8.96 -4.65
CA ASN A 941 30.32 -7.49 -4.78
C ASN A 941 31.74 -6.88 -4.74
N GLU A 942 31.82 -5.60 -5.08
CA GLU A 942 33.07 -4.82 -5.22
C GLU A 942 33.72 -4.40 -3.89
N ARG A 943 33.16 -4.78 -2.73
CA ARG A 943 33.66 -4.40 -1.38
C ARG A 943 34.44 -5.53 -0.69
N TYR A 944 34.58 -6.69 -1.32
CA TYR A 944 35.46 -7.75 -0.81
C TYR A 944 36.91 -7.25 -0.72
N ARG A 945 37.55 -7.49 0.43
CA ARG A 945 38.96 -7.20 0.71
C ARG A 945 39.73 -8.51 0.81
N ASP A 946 41.05 -8.45 0.74
CA ASP A 946 41.92 -9.62 0.75
C ASP A 946 41.66 -10.55 1.96
N GLU A 947 41.53 -9.98 3.16
CA GLU A 947 41.16 -10.72 4.39
C GLU A 947 39.85 -11.52 4.25
N HIS A 948 38.86 -10.97 3.53
CA HIS A 948 37.60 -11.68 3.31
C HIS A 948 37.78 -12.83 2.31
N LEU A 949 38.59 -12.62 1.27
CA LEU A 949 38.86 -13.61 0.23
C LEU A 949 39.66 -14.78 0.80
N GLU A 950 40.68 -14.48 1.61
CA GLU A 950 41.47 -15.47 2.35
C GLU A 950 40.58 -16.31 3.26
N TYR A 951 39.76 -15.67 4.10
CA TYR A 951 38.83 -16.38 4.98
C TYR A 951 37.83 -17.26 4.22
N ILE A 952 37.29 -16.77 3.09
CA ILE A 952 36.39 -17.56 2.23
C ILE A 952 37.13 -18.75 1.63
N ALA A 953 38.35 -18.56 1.13
CA ALA A 953 39.15 -19.61 0.52
C ALA A 953 39.52 -20.70 1.54
N GLU A 954 40.06 -20.32 2.69
CA GLU A 954 40.39 -21.23 3.80
C GLU A 954 39.16 -22.00 4.25
N SER A 955 38.03 -21.31 4.44
CA SER A 955 36.77 -21.94 4.83
C SER A 955 36.27 -22.91 3.76
N ILE A 956 36.42 -22.62 2.47
CA ILE A 956 36.03 -23.57 1.42
C ILE A 956 36.96 -24.79 1.46
N GLN A 957 38.27 -24.58 1.54
CA GLN A 957 39.25 -25.66 1.56
C GLN A 957 39.02 -26.60 2.75
N GLU A 958 38.92 -26.07 3.96
CA GLU A 958 38.63 -26.87 5.17
C GLU A 958 37.29 -27.58 5.09
N SER A 959 36.28 -26.98 4.44
CA SER A 959 34.97 -27.64 4.26
C SER A 959 35.07 -28.79 3.27
N VAL A 960 35.80 -28.62 2.17
CA VAL A 960 36.01 -29.66 1.18
C VAL A 960 36.80 -30.82 1.78
N GLU A 961 37.85 -30.56 2.56
CA GLU A 961 38.60 -31.59 3.27
C GLU A 961 37.71 -32.41 4.23
N GLN A 962 36.78 -31.76 4.95
CA GLN A 962 35.83 -32.44 5.82
C GLN A 962 34.77 -33.29 5.10
N LEU A 963 34.49 -32.94 3.84
CA LEU A 963 33.48 -33.59 3.01
C LEU A 963 34.07 -34.55 1.98
N SER A 964 35.40 -34.63 1.85
CA SER A 964 36.06 -35.51 0.88
C SER A 964 35.72 -36.98 1.14
N ILE A 965 35.46 -37.74 0.07
CA ILE A 965 35.08 -39.17 0.09
C ILE A 965 36.26 -40.07 -0.25
#